data_AF-A0A2T7B629-F1
#
_entry.id   AF-A0A2T7B629-F1
#
_cell.length_a   1.000
_cell.length_b   1.000
_cell.length_c   1.000
_cell.angle_alpha   90.00
_cell.angle_beta   90.00
_cell.angle_gamma   90.00
#
_symmetry.space_group_name_H-M   'P 1'
#
loop_
_entity.id
_entity.type
_entity.pdbx_description
1 polymer ?
#
loop_
_entity_poly.entity_id
_entity_poly.type
_entity_poly.pdbx_seq_one_letter_code
_entity_poly.pdbx_strand_id
1 'polypeptide(L)'
;MNYRHGLRKSGIALLLCVLLLPLARLLSPKAIVDGAGIYLTFLPLSLMLAMIYLFGRYALLPLALSFLFFYGWFFPLNSQQLLAFIASFLLPIILACGLCRALKGPRWRFAMARRGAGLRLFLTGLMAPCLIKLLMVISGHWLDYPQVIASYFGESTSFYSIVTVQGLMAASVIFVDIFYYPVRMALSPVFARAFWRRCIIPLLAPEKKLLATGWFASVFILLTLFLLPFKVFLISIYTLPVIFVLFTTGIFLIGPVLITLLWSVALLLLMGSSNSFLPADKNGFLLAFMLSGFIAFAVSMRFMTVIFNKNEWMKRQYRMLALTDPLTRLPNLRALERHLQSASGGALCCLRVTNLEFLSRHYGLMMRIQCKKEVTRLLLPWLNAGEKVFQLPDSDLLIWLAGPEPHNRLRHMVDLLNSKRIQWNGTPLDLDYGAAWAPVHQVQAPEELYRTIGQLSYLAELAQPGEPVVALESRSQGISGQTSEPVLMLQKVKRALSEDGVTLFAQPIRNAQGEGYAEILARLECDGELIMPAKFIPLIARFNLSARFDMQVLEKLLKYLHAHPQTRPGARFSVNLMPLTLQQQGIAQQTIALFERYQVPISAVILEVTEEQALSGSENTMHNIALLQARGFCIAIDDFGTGYANFERLKSLQADIIKIDGCFVRHVVSNTFDALVVKSICDLAKARGLTVVAEFVETPAQRDLLFALGVEYIQGYLPGQPEPLERRA
;
A
#
# COMPACT_ATOMS: atom_id res chain seq x y z
N MET A 1 -39.99 10.35 21.08
CA MET A 1 -39.42 11.15 19.96
C MET A 1 -39.82 10.70 18.54
N ASN A 2 -40.13 9.41 18.27
CA ASN A 2 -40.43 8.92 16.90
C ASN A 2 -41.79 9.36 16.30
N TYR A 3 -42.79 9.68 17.12
CA TYR A 3 -44.16 9.94 16.63
C TYR A 3 -44.29 11.31 15.93
N ARG A 4 -43.79 12.39 16.56
CA ARG A 4 -43.77 13.75 15.96
C ARG A 4 -43.00 13.81 14.64
N HIS A 5 -41.94 13.01 14.51
CA HIS A 5 -41.17 12.94 13.27
C HIS A 5 -41.95 12.23 12.14
N GLY A 6 -42.73 11.20 12.47
CA GLY A 6 -43.59 10.49 11.52
C GLY A 6 -44.77 11.34 11.03
N LEU A 7 -45.42 12.08 11.94
CA LEU A 7 -46.50 13.02 11.60
C LEU A 7 -46.01 14.14 10.67
N ARG A 8 -44.87 14.77 10.99
CA ARG A 8 -44.29 15.81 10.12
C ARG A 8 -43.96 15.28 8.72
N LYS A 9 -43.41 14.06 8.62
CA LYS A 9 -43.13 13.42 7.32
C LYS A 9 -44.40 13.14 6.53
N SER A 10 -45.45 12.66 7.20
CA SER A 10 -46.74 12.36 6.57
C SER A 10 -47.45 13.64 6.12
N GLY A 11 -47.40 14.71 6.92
CA GLY A 11 -47.95 16.02 6.55
C GLY A 11 -47.26 16.66 5.34
N ILE A 12 -45.93 16.62 5.29
CA ILE A 12 -45.17 17.07 4.11
C ILE A 12 -45.51 16.22 2.88
N ALA A 13 -45.63 14.89 3.05
CA ALA A 13 -46.01 14.01 1.96
C ALA A 13 -47.42 14.34 1.42
N LEU A 14 -48.37 14.63 2.31
CA LEU A 14 -49.74 15.02 1.94
C LEU A 14 -49.75 16.33 1.14
N LEU A 15 -49.04 17.36 1.60
CA LEU A 15 -48.93 18.65 0.90
C LEU A 15 -48.34 18.47 -0.51
N LEU A 16 -47.27 17.69 -0.63
CA LEU A 16 -46.66 17.39 -1.93
C LEU A 16 -47.58 16.58 -2.84
N CYS A 17 -48.33 15.61 -2.31
CA CYS A 17 -49.29 14.83 -3.08
C CYS A 17 -50.42 15.72 -3.62
N VAL A 18 -51.01 16.58 -2.79
CA VAL A 18 -52.08 17.50 -3.20
C VAL A 18 -51.60 18.47 -4.29
N LEU A 19 -50.36 18.97 -4.19
CA LEU A 19 -49.80 19.91 -5.16
C LEU A 19 -49.38 19.24 -6.49
N LEU A 20 -48.76 18.06 -6.42
CA LEU A 20 -48.18 17.41 -7.60
C LEU A 20 -49.15 16.50 -8.35
N LEU A 21 -50.22 16.00 -7.71
CA LEU A 21 -51.18 15.08 -8.35
C LEU A 21 -51.96 15.73 -9.52
N PRO A 22 -52.47 16.98 -9.42
CA PRO A 22 -53.09 17.68 -10.55
C PRO A 22 -52.11 17.87 -11.71
N LEU A 23 -50.86 18.26 -11.39
CA LEU A 23 -49.80 18.47 -12.38
C LEU A 23 -49.43 17.17 -13.10
N ALA A 24 -49.25 16.07 -12.36
CA ALA A 24 -48.95 14.76 -12.93
C ALA A 24 -50.04 14.32 -13.91
N ARG A 25 -51.31 14.55 -13.58
CA ARG A 25 -52.41 14.23 -14.47
C ARG A 25 -52.43 15.12 -15.72
N LEU A 26 -52.23 16.43 -15.57
CA LEU A 26 -52.21 17.38 -16.68
C LEU A 26 -51.11 17.01 -17.70
N LEU A 27 -49.94 16.62 -17.21
CA LEU A 27 -48.81 16.21 -18.02
C LEU A 27 -48.93 14.77 -18.58
N SER A 28 -49.96 14.00 -18.19
CA SER A 28 -50.13 12.62 -18.67
C SER A 28 -50.57 12.63 -20.14
N PRO A 29 -49.72 12.15 -21.08
CA PRO A 29 -50.03 12.11 -22.50
C PRO A 29 -51.21 11.20 -22.81
N LYS A 30 -52.03 11.62 -23.77
CA LYS A 30 -53.23 10.89 -24.20
C LYS A 30 -53.17 10.61 -25.69
N ALA A 31 -53.74 9.48 -26.10
CA ALA A 31 -53.99 9.15 -27.50
C ALA A 31 -55.42 8.62 -27.65
N ILE A 32 -55.85 8.45 -28.90
CA ILE A 32 -57.13 7.81 -29.23
C ILE A 32 -56.82 6.45 -29.85
N VAL A 33 -57.39 5.39 -29.28
CA VAL A 33 -57.27 4.01 -29.78
C VAL A 33 -58.69 3.46 -29.90
N ASP A 34 -59.06 2.99 -31.10
CA ASP A 34 -60.37 2.42 -31.40
C ASP A 34 -61.55 3.32 -30.98
N GLY A 35 -61.41 4.64 -31.16
CA GLY A 35 -62.44 5.63 -30.82
C GLY A 35 -62.51 6.03 -29.33
N ALA A 36 -61.74 5.37 -28.46
CA ALA A 36 -61.68 5.67 -27.03
C ALA A 36 -60.37 6.39 -26.65
N GLY A 37 -60.46 7.37 -25.75
CA GLY A 37 -59.29 8.04 -25.20
C GLY A 37 -58.50 7.13 -24.25
N ILE A 38 -57.20 7.01 -24.46
CA ILE A 38 -56.27 6.24 -23.62
C ILE A 38 -55.11 7.11 -23.11
N TYR A 39 -54.69 6.89 -21.86
CA TYR A 39 -53.45 7.45 -21.34
C TYR A 39 -52.26 6.63 -21.82
N LEU A 40 -51.32 7.24 -22.54
CA LEU A 40 -50.08 6.59 -22.98
C LEU A 40 -49.13 6.33 -21.81
N THR A 41 -49.17 7.19 -20.80
CA THR A 41 -48.51 6.99 -19.52
C THR A 41 -49.30 7.70 -18.44
N PHE A 42 -49.58 6.99 -17.36
CA PHE A 42 -50.32 7.51 -16.23
C PHE A 42 -49.36 8.01 -15.16
N LEU A 43 -48.90 9.27 -15.29
CA LEU A 43 -47.90 9.86 -14.38
C LEU A 43 -48.29 9.91 -12.89
N PRO A 44 -49.58 9.92 -12.48
CA PRO A 44 -49.94 9.75 -11.07
C PRO A 44 -49.39 8.46 -10.44
N LEU A 45 -49.23 7.38 -11.21
CA LEU A 45 -48.54 6.17 -10.77
C LEU A 45 -47.05 6.42 -10.52
N SER A 46 -46.39 7.18 -11.40
CA SER A 46 -44.98 7.57 -11.22
C SER A 46 -44.78 8.40 -9.96
N LEU A 47 -45.67 9.37 -9.70
CA LEU A 47 -45.67 10.19 -8.50
C LEU A 47 -45.85 9.34 -7.25
N MET A 48 -46.80 8.40 -7.26
CA MET A 48 -47.05 7.48 -6.15
C MET A 48 -45.80 6.66 -5.79
N LEU A 49 -45.14 6.06 -6.79
CA LEU A 49 -43.88 5.33 -6.58
C LEU A 49 -42.78 6.24 -6.04
N ALA A 50 -42.62 7.46 -6.58
CA ALA A 50 -41.64 8.43 -6.10
C ALA A 50 -41.87 8.80 -4.62
N MET A 51 -43.13 9.04 -4.21
CA MET A 51 -43.49 9.36 -2.84
C MET A 51 -43.22 8.19 -1.89
N ILE A 52 -43.52 6.95 -2.30
CA ILE A 52 -43.19 5.74 -1.52
C ILE A 52 -41.66 5.58 -1.39
N TYR A 53 -40.88 5.85 -2.44
CA TYR A 53 -39.43 5.79 -2.35
C TYR A 53 -38.85 6.85 -1.40
N LEU A 54 -39.42 8.06 -1.36
CA LEU A 54 -38.95 9.17 -0.52
C LEU A 54 -39.40 9.08 0.95
N PHE A 55 -40.65 8.71 1.21
CA PHE A 55 -41.23 8.71 2.56
C PHE A 55 -41.51 7.30 3.13
N GLY A 56 -41.57 6.27 2.29
CA GLY A 56 -41.85 4.89 2.69
C GLY A 56 -43.29 4.72 3.16
N ARG A 57 -43.49 3.98 4.26
CA ARG A 57 -44.82 3.74 4.84
C ARG A 57 -45.59 5.04 5.18
N TYR A 58 -44.87 6.13 5.45
CA TYR A 58 -45.47 7.43 5.76
C TYR A 58 -46.10 8.12 4.55
N ALA A 59 -45.88 7.65 3.32
CA ALA A 59 -46.58 8.15 2.13
C ALA A 59 -47.93 7.47 1.89
N LEU A 60 -48.18 6.27 2.45
CA LEU A 60 -49.35 5.46 2.07
C LEU A 60 -50.68 6.14 2.42
N LEU A 61 -50.82 6.61 3.66
CA LEU A 61 -52.03 7.31 4.10
C LEU A 61 -52.20 8.65 3.37
N PRO A 62 -51.17 9.53 3.25
CA PRO A 62 -51.25 10.72 2.43
C PRO A 62 -51.68 10.48 0.97
N LEU A 63 -51.11 9.46 0.32
CA LEU A 63 -51.47 9.10 -1.05
C LEU A 63 -52.93 8.67 -1.15
N ALA A 64 -53.40 7.81 -0.25
CA ALA A 64 -54.79 7.37 -0.22
C ALA A 64 -55.76 8.55 -0.04
N LEU A 65 -55.48 9.46 0.90
CA LEU A 65 -56.30 10.63 1.16
C LEU A 65 -56.29 11.62 -0.02
N SER A 66 -55.12 11.91 -0.59
CA SER A 66 -55.02 12.79 -1.75
C SER A 66 -55.73 12.22 -2.97
N PHE A 67 -55.64 10.91 -3.21
CA PHE A 67 -56.34 10.25 -4.31
C PHE A 67 -57.85 10.25 -4.09
N LEU A 68 -58.31 9.99 -2.86
CA LEU A 68 -59.74 10.01 -2.50
C LEU A 68 -60.35 11.38 -2.72
N PHE A 69 -59.70 12.44 -2.23
CA PHE A 69 -60.15 13.80 -2.44
C PHE A 69 -60.13 14.20 -3.92
N PHE A 70 -59.00 13.98 -4.61
CA PHE A 70 -58.82 14.45 -5.98
C PHE A 70 -59.71 13.72 -6.99
N TYR A 71 -59.79 12.39 -6.92
CA TYR A 71 -60.60 11.61 -7.86
C TYR A 71 -62.09 11.61 -7.49
N GLY A 72 -62.44 11.76 -6.22
CA GLY A 72 -63.83 11.97 -5.79
C GLY A 72 -64.39 13.32 -6.22
N TRP A 73 -63.54 14.35 -6.33
CA TRP A 73 -63.94 15.64 -6.89
C TRP A 73 -64.05 15.61 -8.42
N PHE A 74 -63.15 14.87 -9.09
CA PHE A 74 -63.03 14.95 -10.53
C PHE A 74 -63.95 13.99 -11.29
N PHE A 75 -64.16 12.78 -10.77
CA PHE A 75 -65.02 11.79 -11.41
C PHE A 75 -66.32 11.63 -10.61
N PRO A 76 -67.47 11.48 -11.28
CA PRO A 76 -68.75 11.24 -10.62
C PRO A 76 -68.81 9.77 -10.17
N LEU A 77 -68.04 9.40 -9.14
CA LEU A 77 -67.95 8.04 -8.60
C LEU A 77 -68.68 7.93 -7.27
N ASN A 78 -69.44 6.85 -7.11
CA ASN A 78 -69.98 6.47 -5.81
C ASN A 78 -68.86 6.06 -4.85
N SER A 79 -69.12 6.10 -3.54
CA SER A 79 -68.13 5.78 -2.50
C SER A 79 -67.47 4.41 -2.69
N GLN A 80 -68.24 3.39 -3.09
CA GLN A 80 -67.74 2.04 -3.39
C GLN A 80 -66.83 2.01 -4.64
N GLN A 81 -67.25 2.67 -5.72
CA GLN A 81 -66.48 2.77 -6.97
C GLN A 81 -65.16 3.52 -6.76
N LEU A 82 -65.19 4.60 -5.98
CA LEU A 82 -64.01 5.40 -5.66
C LEU A 82 -63.01 4.60 -4.81
N LEU A 83 -63.49 3.88 -3.79
CA LEU A 83 -62.63 3.04 -2.95
C LEU A 83 -62.00 1.91 -3.78
N ALA A 84 -62.78 1.23 -4.62
CA ALA A 84 -62.29 0.18 -5.50
C ALA A 84 -61.29 0.69 -6.54
N PHE A 85 -61.53 1.88 -7.12
CA PHE A 85 -60.60 2.56 -8.02
C PHE A 85 -59.25 2.85 -7.33
N ILE A 86 -59.27 3.35 -6.10
CA ILE A 86 -58.04 3.65 -5.36
C ILE A 86 -57.31 2.36 -4.96
N ALA A 87 -58.06 1.35 -4.53
CA ALA A 87 -57.53 0.05 -4.14
C ALA A 87 -56.83 -0.66 -5.31
N SER A 88 -57.36 -0.55 -6.54
CA SER A 88 -56.75 -1.16 -7.73
C SER A 88 -55.36 -0.62 -8.03
N PHE A 89 -55.05 0.62 -7.62
CA PHE A 89 -53.71 1.22 -7.75
C PHE A 89 -52.82 0.99 -6.52
N LEU A 90 -53.34 1.21 -5.31
CA LEU A 90 -52.52 1.17 -4.09
C LEU A 90 -52.13 -0.25 -3.67
N LEU A 91 -53.05 -1.22 -3.73
CA LEU A 91 -52.79 -2.58 -3.25
C LEU A 91 -51.63 -3.26 -4.00
N PRO A 92 -51.59 -3.25 -5.36
CA PRO A 92 -50.47 -3.86 -6.09
C PRO A 92 -49.11 -3.26 -5.77
N ILE A 93 -49.07 -1.94 -5.54
CA ILE A 93 -47.81 -1.23 -5.27
C ILE A 93 -47.36 -1.45 -3.84
N ILE A 94 -48.29 -1.47 -2.88
CA ILE A 94 -48.00 -1.83 -1.49
C ILE A 94 -47.45 -3.25 -1.43
N LEU A 95 -48.08 -4.20 -2.15
CA LEU A 95 -47.61 -5.58 -2.25
C LEU A 95 -46.21 -5.66 -2.86
N ALA A 96 -46.00 -5.04 -4.03
CA ALA A 96 -44.69 -5.03 -4.70
C ALA A 96 -43.59 -4.39 -3.82
N CYS A 97 -43.87 -3.27 -3.16
CA CYS A 97 -42.95 -2.61 -2.26
C CYS A 97 -42.69 -3.43 -0.98
N GLY A 98 -43.72 -4.12 -0.47
CA GLY A 98 -43.64 -5.04 0.66
C GLY A 98 -42.73 -6.23 0.36
N LEU A 99 -42.91 -6.86 -0.81
CA LEU A 99 -42.05 -7.93 -1.31
C LEU A 99 -40.61 -7.45 -1.53
N CYS A 100 -40.40 -6.27 -2.13
CA CYS A 100 -39.07 -5.65 -2.21
C CYS A 100 -38.41 -5.50 -0.83
N ARG A 101 -39.18 -5.08 0.18
CA ARG A 101 -38.68 -4.94 1.55
C ARG A 101 -38.34 -6.29 2.18
N ALA A 102 -39.17 -7.30 1.99
CA ALA A 102 -38.93 -8.65 2.52
C ALA A 102 -37.66 -9.26 1.94
N LEU A 103 -37.44 -9.15 0.62
CA LEU A 103 -36.31 -9.77 -0.07
C LEU A 103 -34.98 -9.00 0.03
N LYS A 104 -34.99 -7.67 0.23
CA LYS A 104 -33.76 -6.84 0.28
C LYS A 104 -33.47 -6.22 1.65
N GLY A 105 -34.38 -6.38 2.61
CA GLY A 105 -34.25 -5.83 3.96
C GLY A 105 -34.58 -4.33 4.05
N PRO A 106 -34.27 -3.69 5.20
CA PRO A 106 -34.78 -2.36 5.55
C PRO A 106 -34.27 -1.22 4.65
N ARG A 107 -33.18 -1.45 3.91
CA ARG A 107 -32.57 -0.47 2.98
C ARG A 107 -33.02 -0.63 1.53
N TRP A 108 -34.09 -1.37 1.24
CA TRP A 108 -34.60 -1.59 -0.13
C TRP A 108 -34.91 -0.31 -0.92
N ARG A 109 -35.20 0.80 -0.23
CA ARG A 109 -35.45 2.14 -0.82
C ARG A 109 -34.18 2.92 -1.17
N PHE A 110 -33.03 2.50 -0.66
CA PHE A 110 -31.79 3.26 -0.82
C PHE A 110 -31.24 3.09 -2.25
N ALA A 111 -30.95 4.21 -2.91
CA ALA A 111 -30.32 4.33 -4.23
C ALA A 111 -30.98 3.51 -5.37
N MET A 112 -31.79 4.17 -6.20
CA MET A 112 -32.52 3.54 -7.32
C MET A 112 -31.65 2.73 -8.31
N ALA A 113 -30.41 3.16 -8.55
CA ALA A 113 -29.49 2.55 -9.52
C ALA A 113 -28.40 1.64 -8.91
N ARG A 114 -28.63 1.03 -7.74
CA ARG A 114 -27.67 0.15 -7.04
C ARG A 114 -28.25 -1.25 -6.78
N ARG A 115 -27.66 -2.02 -5.85
CA ARG A 115 -28.07 -3.39 -5.48
C ARG A 115 -29.59 -3.49 -5.35
N GLY A 116 -30.20 -4.43 -6.07
CA GLY A 116 -31.65 -4.66 -6.07
C GLY A 116 -32.45 -3.82 -7.07
N ALA A 117 -31.79 -3.05 -7.94
CA ALA A 117 -32.45 -2.33 -9.03
C ALA A 117 -33.30 -3.26 -9.92
N GLY A 118 -32.77 -4.41 -10.34
CA GLY A 118 -33.52 -5.36 -11.17
C GLY A 118 -34.78 -5.92 -10.49
N LEU A 119 -34.71 -6.23 -9.19
CA LEU A 119 -35.87 -6.71 -8.44
C LEU A 119 -36.96 -5.63 -8.32
N ARG A 120 -36.57 -4.36 -8.07
CA ARG A 120 -37.54 -3.25 -8.06
C ARG A 120 -38.15 -3.04 -9.43
N LEU A 121 -37.33 -3.02 -10.48
CA LEU A 121 -37.79 -2.89 -11.86
C LEU A 121 -38.81 -3.96 -12.21
N PHE A 122 -38.57 -5.21 -11.80
CA PHE A 122 -39.49 -6.31 -12.01
C PHE A 122 -40.78 -6.17 -11.18
N LEU A 123 -40.67 -6.02 -9.85
CA LEU A 123 -41.83 -6.00 -8.96
C LEU A 123 -42.69 -4.74 -9.16
N THR A 124 -42.10 -3.55 -9.15
CA THR A 124 -42.85 -2.29 -9.28
C THR A 124 -43.07 -1.86 -10.73
N GLY A 125 -42.21 -2.29 -11.66
CA GLY A 125 -42.25 -1.86 -13.06
C GLY A 125 -42.96 -2.82 -14.02
N LEU A 126 -43.05 -4.12 -13.69
CA LEU A 126 -43.72 -5.13 -14.52
C LEU A 126 -44.91 -5.75 -13.79
N MET A 127 -44.69 -6.34 -12.61
CA MET A 127 -45.74 -7.06 -11.89
C MET A 127 -46.87 -6.15 -11.39
N ALA A 128 -46.53 -5.02 -10.75
CA ALA A 128 -47.54 -4.10 -10.22
C ALA A 128 -48.45 -3.54 -11.33
N PRO A 129 -47.96 -3.04 -12.48
CA PRO A 129 -48.81 -2.64 -13.62
C PRO A 129 -49.77 -3.72 -14.11
N CYS A 130 -49.31 -4.96 -14.28
CA CYS A 130 -50.19 -6.07 -14.68
C CYS A 130 -51.28 -6.33 -13.64
N LEU A 131 -50.91 -6.32 -12.36
CA LEU A 131 -51.85 -6.54 -11.26
C LEU A 131 -52.84 -5.37 -11.11
N ILE A 132 -52.42 -4.12 -11.39
CA ILE A 132 -53.31 -2.96 -11.42
C ILE A 132 -54.39 -3.17 -12.48
N LYS A 133 -54.02 -3.52 -13.72
CA LYS A 133 -55.02 -3.78 -14.78
C LYS A 133 -55.91 -4.97 -14.45
N LEU A 134 -55.36 -6.05 -13.89
CA LEU A 134 -56.15 -7.20 -13.45
C LEU A 134 -57.20 -6.79 -12.41
N LEU A 135 -56.83 -6.01 -11.39
CA LEU A 135 -57.77 -5.52 -10.38
C LEU A 135 -58.80 -4.55 -10.95
N MET A 136 -58.43 -3.72 -11.93
CA MET A 136 -59.39 -2.87 -12.63
C MET A 136 -60.44 -3.69 -13.37
N VAL A 137 -60.02 -4.73 -14.11
CA VAL A 137 -60.95 -5.62 -14.82
C VAL A 137 -61.87 -6.36 -13.86
N ILE A 138 -61.31 -6.91 -12.77
CA ILE A 138 -62.10 -7.56 -11.71
C ILE A 138 -63.12 -6.57 -11.14
N SER A 139 -62.69 -5.35 -10.80
CA SER A 139 -63.58 -4.33 -10.25
C SER A 139 -64.73 -3.97 -11.20
N GLY A 140 -64.47 -3.90 -12.50
CA GLY A 140 -65.49 -3.62 -13.51
C GLY A 140 -66.49 -4.75 -13.74
N HIS A 141 -66.22 -5.98 -13.28
CA HIS A 141 -67.21 -7.07 -13.30
C HIS A 141 -68.27 -6.91 -12.20
N TRP A 142 -67.90 -6.29 -11.08
CA TRP A 142 -68.77 -6.16 -9.90
C TRP A 142 -69.37 -4.76 -9.73
N LEU A 143 -68.77 -3.75 -10.36
CA LEU A 143 -69.16 -2.35 -10.23
C LEU A 143 -69.22 -1.69 -11.61
N ASP A 144 -70.35 -1.04 -11.91
CA ASP A 144 -70.51 -0.26 -13.13
C ASP A 144 -69.80 1.09 -13.01
N TYR A 145 -68.90 1.40 -13.94
CA TYR A 145 -68.16 2.67 -13.94
C TYR A 145 -68.72 3.65 -15.00
N PRO A 146 -68.63 4.98 -14.76
CA PRO A 146 -69.05 5.98 -15.74
C PRO A 146 -68.33 5.84 -17.08
N GLN A 147 -69.01 6.16 -18.20
CA GLN A 147 -68.49 6.01 -19.56
C GLN A 147 -67.11 6.66 -19.78
N VAL A 148 -66.79 7.73 -19.04
CA VAL A 148 -65.49 8.42 -19.09
C VAL A 148 -64.30 7.52 -18.74
N ILE A 149 -64.49 6.52 -17.87
CA ILE A 149 -63.44 5.60 -17.42
C ILE A 149 -63.78 4.12 -17.64
N ALA A 150 -65.00 3.80 -18.09
CA ALA A 150 -65.48 2.43 -18.27
C ALA A 150 -64.55 1.57 -19.13
N SER A 151 -63.91 2.14 -20.16
CA SER A 151 -62.96 1.42 -21.03
C SER A 151 -61.74 0.87 -20.29
N TYR A 152 -61.37 1.42 -19.13
CA TYR A 152 -60.27 0.89 -18.31
C TYR A 152 -60.71 -0.33 -17.46
N PHE A 153 -61.99 -0.42 -17.11
CA PHE A 153 -62.55 -1.40 -16.18
C PHE A 153 -63.28 -2.56 -16.88
N GLY A 154 -63.70 -2.41 -18.14
CA GLY A 154 -64.42 -3.44 -18.91
C GLY A 154 -63.57 -4.23 -19.92
N GLU A 155 -64.25 -5.12 -20.66
CA GLU A 155 -63.69 -5.82 -21.83
C GLU A 155 -63.53 -4.84 -22.99
N SER A 156 -62.29 -4.44 -23.27
CA SER A 156 -61.91 -3.58 -24.38
C SER A 156 -61.25 -4.38 -25.50
N THR A 157 -60.98 -3.76 -26.65
CA THR A 157 -60.17 -4.38 -27.71
C THR A 157 -58.80 -4.84 -27.15
N SER A 158 -58.24 -5.90 -27.76
CA SER A 158 -56.95 -6.46 -27.37
C SER A 158 -55.85 -5.39 -27.34
N PHE A 159 -55.81 -4.51 -28.35
CA PHE A 159 -54.84 -3.42 -28.42
C PHE A 159 -55.04 -2.36 -27.34
N TYR A 160 -56.28 -1.99 -27.00
CA TYR A 160 -56.56 -1.05 -25.91
C TYR A 160 -56.01 -1.57 -24.56
N SER A 161 -56.22 -2.85 -24.26
CA SER A 161 -55.70 -3.49 -23.05
C SER A 161 -54.17 -3.53 -23.04
N ILE A 162 -53.53 -3.90 -24.15
CA ILE A 162 -52.06 -3.94 -24.28
C ILE A 162 -51.46 -2.55 -24.05
N VAL A 163 -51.98 -1.53 -24.73
CA VAL A 163 -51.51 -0.13 -24.60
C VAL A 163 -51.73 0.36 -23.17
N THR A 164 -52.84 -0.01 -22.51
CA THR A 164 -53.10 0.36 -21.10
C THR A 164 -52.04 -0.23 -20.17
N VAL A 165 -51.77 -1.53 -20.28
CA VAL A 165 -50.77 -2.22 -19.46
C VAL A 165 -49.37 -1.64 -19.70
N GLN A 166 -49.00 -1.43 -20.97
CA GLN A 166 -47.73 -0.83 -21.34
C GLN A 166 -47.61 0.62 -20.86
N GLY A 167 -48.69 1.40 -20.88
CA GLY A 167 -48.69 2.75 -20.34
C GLY A 167 -48.47 2.79 -18.82
N LEU A 168 -49.04 1.82 -18.08
CA LEU A 168 -48.76 1.65 -16.65
C LEU A 168 -47.31 1.18 -16.39
N MET A 169 -46.75 0.32 -17.25
CA MET A 169 -45.34 -0.07 -17.20
C MET A 169 -44.39 1.10 -17.51
N ALA A 170 -44.69 1.90 -18.54
CA ALA A 170 -43.94 3.10 -18.88
C ALA A 170 -43.94 4.11 -17.72
N ALA A 171 -45.11 4.34 -17.10
CA ALA A 171 -45.25 5.19 -15.91
C ALA A 171 -44.34 4.74 -14.75
N SER A 172 -44.26 3.44 -14.49
CA SER A 172 -43.50 2.90 -13.36
C SER A 172 -42.00 2.72 -13.61
N VAL A 173 -41.58 2.49 -14.86
CA VAL A 173 -40.16 2.26 -15.22
C VAL A 173 -39.45 3.56 -15.57
N ILE A 174 -40.10 4.43 -16.34
CA ILE A 174 -39.48 5.58 -17.00
C ILE A 174 -39.62 6.81 -16.11
N PHE A 175 -40.86 7.21 -15.83
CA PHE A 175 -41.15 8.58 -15.36
C PHE A 175 -41.02 8.80 -13.85
N VAL A 176 -40.72 7.76 -13.06
CA VAL A 176 -40.52 7.91 -11.60
C VAL A 176 -39.40 8.91 -11.29
N ASP A 177 -38.36 8.98 -12.13
CA ASP A 177 -37.21 9.87 -11.93
C ASP A 177 -37.58 11.36 -11.99
N ILE A 178 -38.57 11.73 -12.82
CA ILE A 178 -39.04 13.12 -13.00
C ILE A 178 -39.63 13.66 -11.69
N PHE A 179 -40.27 12.82 -10.89
CA PHE A 179 -40.79 13.24 -9.59
C PHE A 179 -39.77 13.02 -8.47
N TYR A 180 -39.05 11.89 -8.49
CA TYR A 180 -38.17 11.52 -7.39
C TYR A 180 -37.02 12.51 -7.17
N TYR A 181 -36.28 12.89 -8.23
CA TYR A 181 -35.10 13.73 -8.08
C TYR A 181 -35.44 15.18 -7.69
N PRO A 182 -36.38 15.89 -8.36
CA PRO A 182 -36.76 17.25 -7.99
C PRO A 182 -37.33 17.33 -6.57
N VAL A 183 -38.24 16.43 -6.20
CA VAL A 183 -38.81 16.42 -4.84
C VAL A 183 -37.72 16.14 -3.80
N ARG A 184 -36.77 15.24 -4.09
CA ARG A 184 -35.64 14.99 -3.18
C ARG A 184 -34.71 16.17 -3.03
N MET A 185 -34.49 16.95 -4.09
CA MET A 185 -33.70 18.19 -4.04
C MET A 185 -34.43 19.26 -3.20
N ALA A 186 -35.73 19.42 -3.40
CA ALA A 186 -36.56 20.35 -2.62
C ALA A 186 -36.58 20.00 -1.13
N LEU A 187 -36.63 18.71 -0.77
CA LEU A 187 -36.65 18.25 0.61
C LEU A 187 -35.28 18.31 1.32
N SER A 188 -34.17 18.36 0.57
CA SER A 188 -32.82 18.25 1.13
C SER A 188 -31.81 19.10 0.36
N PRO A 189 -31.47 20.31 0.83
CA PRO A 189 -30.51 21.19 0.15
C PRO A 189 -29.09 20.58 0.08
N VAL A 190 -28.74 19.70 1.02
CA VAL A 190 -27.49 18.92 0.97
C VAL A 190 -27.48 17.98 -0.23
N PHE A 191 -28.62 17.36 -0.55
CA PHE A 191 -28.74 16.49 -1.71
C PHE A 191 -28.68 17.28 -3.01
N ALA A 192 -29.32 18.46 -3.07
CA ALA A 192 -29.24 19.35 -4.22
C ALA A 192 -27.79 19.79 -4.50
N ARG A 193 -27.05 20.23 -3.47
CA ARG A 193 -25.62 20.57 -3.61
C ARG A 193 -24.77 19.38 -4.04
N ALA A 194 -25.02 18.19 -3.47
CA ALA A 194 -24.31 16.98 -3.85
C ALA A 194 -24.61 16.55 -5.29
N PHE A 195 -25.86 16.69 -5.74
CA PHE A 195 -26.26 16.43 -7.12
C PHE A 195 -25.55 17.40 -8.07
N TRP A 196 -25.57 18.71 -7.77
CA TRP A 196 -24.88 19.72 -8.58
C TRP A 196 -23.38 19.44 -8.71
N ARG A 197 -22.70 19.20 -7.58
CA ARG A 197 -21.27 18.90 -7.56
C ARG A 197 -20.91 17.61 -8.29
N ARG A 198 -21.77 16.59 -8.24
CA ARG A 198 -21.49 15.28 -8.83
C ARG A 198 -21.90 15.16 -10.29
N CYS A 199 -22.97 15.82 -10.70
CA CYS A 199 -23.58 15.65 -12.02
C CYS A 199 -23.34 16.85 -12.93
N ILE A 200 -23.32 18.08 -12.42
CA ILE A 200 -23.25 19.29 -13.25
C ILE A 200 -21.82 19.85 -13.35
N ILE A 201 -21.12 20.02 -12.22
CA ILE A 201 -19.74 20.57 -12.23
C ILE A 201 -18.80 19.81 -13.18
N PRO A 202 -18.79 18.45 -13.23
CA PRO A 202 -17.90 17.72 -14.12
C PRO A 202 -18.15 17.96 -15.61
N LEU A 203 -19.35 18.41 -16.00
CA LEU A 203 -19.71 18.75 -17.38
C LEU A 203 -19.14 20.09 -17.81
N LEU A 204 -18.90 20.98 -16.85
CA LEU A 204 -18.33 22.32 -17.09
C LEU A 204 -16.80 22.30 -17.18
N ALA A 205 -16.18 21.15 -16.89
CA ALA A 205 -14.74 20.98 -17.02
C ALA A 205 -14.30 21.14 -18.49
N PRO A 206 -13.17 21.82 -18.78
CA PRO A 206 -12.76 22.14 -20.14
C PRO A 206 -12.61 20.90 -21.02
N GLU A 207 -12.12 19.79 -20.47
CA GLU A 207 -11.97 18.50 -21.16
C GLU A 207 -13.28 17.91 -21.69
N LYS A 208 -14.40 18.16 -21.01
CA LYS A 208 -15.70 17.55 -21.31
C LYS A 208 -16.71 18.52 -21.91
N LYS A 209 -16.48 19.83 -21.77
CA LYS A 209 -17.44 20.88 -22.14
C LYS A 209 -17.87 20.78 -23.60
N LEU A 210 -16.91 20.68 -24.54
CA LEU A 210 -17.19 20.64 -25.98
C LEU A 210 -18.03 19.41 -26.37
N LEU A 211 -17.62 18.24 -25.88
CA LEU A 211 -18.33 16.97 -26.12
C LEU A 211 -19.74 17.03 -25.52
N ALA A 212 -19.89 17.54 -24.30
CA ALA A 212 -21.18 17.67 -23.64
C ALA A 212 -22.12 18.61 -24.40
N THR A 213 -21.64 19.78 -24.84
CA THR A 213 -22.43 20.71 -25.65
C THR A 213 -22.83 20.11 -27.00
N GLY A 214 -21.93 19.39 -27.66
CA GLY A 214 -22.24 18.70 -28.91
C GLY A 214 -23.33 17.65 -28.72
N TRP A 215 -23.26 16.85 -27.65
CA TRP A 215 -24.28 15.87 -27.32
C TRP A 215 -25.65 16.51 -27.06
N PHE A 216 -25.71 17.59 -26.27
CA PHE A 216 -26.97 18.31 -26.01
C PHE A 216 -27.56 18.89 -27.29
N ALA A 217 -26.72 19.46 -28.17
CA ALA A 217 -27.15 19.95 -29.47
C ALA A 217 -27.72 18.83 -30.35
N SER A 218 -27.07 17.66 -30.40
CA SER A 218 -27.58 16.49 -31.13
C SER A 218 -28.93 16.02 -30.62
N VAL A 219 -29.11 15.92 -29.29
CA VAL A 219 -30.40 15.55 -28.69
C VAL A 219 -31.47 16.59 -29.01
N PHE A 220 -31.13 17.87 -28.94
CA PHE A 220 -32.07 18.96 -29.22
C PHE A 220 -32.51 18.97 -30.69
N ILE A 221 -31.58 18.88 -31.64
CA ILE A 221 -31.86 18.80 -33.08
C ILE A 221 -32.77 17.61 -33.34
N LEU A 222 -32.40 16.44 -32.82
CA LEU A 222 -33.15 15.22 -33.04
C LEU A 222 -34.56 15.32 -32.44
N LEU A 223 -34.72 15.75 -31.18
CA LEU A 223 -36.05 15.94 -30.60
C LEU A 223 -36.88 16.96 -31.39
N THR A 224 -36.28 18.04 -31.87
CA THR A 224 -36.97 19.05 -32.69
C THR A 224 -37.46 18.46 -34.01
N LEU A 225 -36.65 17.62 -34.68
CA LEU A 225 -37.06 16.89 -35.89
C LEU A 225 -38.28 16.01 -35.65
N PHE A 226 -38.38 15.36 -34.50
CA PHE A 226 -39.54 14.54 -34.13
C PHE A 226 -40.79 15.35 -33.76
N LEU A 227 -40.61 16.58 -33.29
CA LEU A 227 -41.71 17.46 -32.91
C LEU A 227 -42.30 18.22 -34.11
N LEU A 228 -41.58 18.26 -35.25
CA LEU A 228 -42.05 18.86 -36.49
C LEU A 228 -43.13 17.97 -37.16
N PRO A 229 -44.17 18.57 -37.76
CA PRO A 229 -45.32 17.85 -38.31
C PRO A 229 -45.04 17.23 -39.70
N PHE A 230 -43.88 16.62 -39.91
CA PHE A 230 -43.55 15.96 -41.17
C PHE A 230 -44.12 14.54 -41.20
N LYS A 231 -45.10 14.28 -42.07
CA LYS A 231 -45.77 12.98 -42.25
C LYS A 231 -44.94 11.94 -43.04
N VAL A 232 -43.63 11.86 -42.82
CA VAL A 232 -42.78 10.88 -43.51
C VAL A 232 -42.62 9.64 -42.64
N PHE A 233 -43.29 8.56 -43.02
CA PHE A 233 -43.32 7.24 -42.34
C PHE A 233 -41.93 6.68 -41.99
N LEU A 234 -40.90 7.01 -42.79
CA LEU A 234 -39.53 6.54 -42.60
C LEU A 234 -38.83 7.19 -41.38
N ILE A 235 -39.23 8.40 -40.99
CA ILE A 235 -38.50 9.20 -39.98
C ILE A 235 -38.95 8.85 -38.55
N SER A 236 -40.20 8.46 -38.31
CA SER A 236 -40.70 8.35 -36.92
C SER A 236 -40.34 7.04 -36.20
N ILE A 237 -40.32 5.89 -36.90
CA ILE A 237 -40.07 4.58 -36.25
C ILE A 237 -38.58 4.21 -36.25
N TYR A 238 -37.88 4.41 -37.38
CA TYR A 238 -36.47 4.05 -37.53
C TYR A 238 -35.49 5.01 -36.86
N THR A 239 -35.92 6.24 -36.56
CA THR A 239 -35.07 7.20 -35.85
C THR A 239 -35.13 7.00 -34.33
N LEU A 240 -36.06 6.20 -33.80
CA LEU A 240 -36.16 5.92 -32.36
C LEU A 240 -34.94 5.17 -31.78
N PRO A 241 -34.41 4.12 -32.43
CA PRO A 241 -33.12 3.53 -32.06
C PRO A 241 -31.95 4.53 -32.05
N VAL A 242 -31.97 5.55 -32.92
CA VAL A 242 -30.92 6.59 -32.94
C VAL A 242 -30.93 7.41 -31.65
N ILE A 243 -32.12 7.75 -31.14
CA ILE A 243 -32.27 8.38 -29.81
C ILE A 243 -31.69 7.48 -28.73
N PHE A 244 -32.03 6.20 -28.77
CA PHE A 244 -31.52 5.26 -27.79
C PHE A 244 -29.98 5.19 -27.82
N VAL A 245 -29.38 5.05 -29.01
CA VAL A 245 -27.91 5.06 -29.17
C VAL A 245 -27.31 6.35 -28.60
N LEU A 246 -27.86 7.52 -28.94
CA LEU A 246 -27.40 8.80 -28.43
C LEU A 246 -27.49 8.88 -26.90
N PHE A 247 -28.57 8.39 -26.30
CA PHE A 247 -28.68 8.35 -24.84
C PHE A 247 -27.75 7.32 -24.18
N THR A 248 -27.47 6.19 -24.84
CA THR A 248 -26.49 5.22 -24.33
C THR A 248 -25.07 5.77 -24.34
N THR A 249 -24.66 6.51 -25.38
CA THR A 249 -23.35 7.19 -25.40
C THR A 249 -23.28 8.30 -24.35
N GLY A 250 -24.40 8.98 -24.10
CA GLY A 250 -24.54 9.97 -23.04
C GLY A 250 -24.22 9.44 -21.63
N ILE A 251 -24.42 8.14 -21.35
CA ILE A 251 -24.10 7.53 -20.04
C ILE A 251 -22.62 7.73 -19.69
N PHE A 252 -21.73 7.60 -20.67
CA PHE A 252 -20.28 7.70 -20.50
C PHE A 252 -19.80 9.14 -20.33
N LEU A 253 -20.44 10.07 -21.04
CA LEU A 253 -20.04 11.48 -21.11
C LEU A 253 -20.64 12.30 -19.96
N ILE A 254 -21.98 12.24 -19.85
CA ILE A 254 -22.78 13.10 -18.98
C ILE A 254 -23.01 12.47 -17.62
N GLY A 255 -23.09 11.15 -17.59
CA GLY A 255 -23.22 10.36 -16.39
C GLY A 255 -24.62 9.79 -16.19
N PRO A 256 -24.71 8.66 -15.46
CA PRO A 256 -25.87 7.79 -15.44
C PRO A 256 -27.15 8.46 -14.89
N VAL A 257 -27.01 9.27 -13.85
CA VAL A 257 -28.18 9.85 -13.15
C VAL A 257 -28.86 10.93 -14.00
N LEU A 258 -28.07 11.77 -14.67
CA LEU A 258 -28.63 12.85 -15.49
C LEU A 258 -29.26 12.28 -16.77
N ILE A 259 -28.64 11.25 -17.34
CA ILE A 259 -29.16 10.58 -18.54
C ILE A 259 -30.52 9.92 -18.31
N THR A 260 -30.76 9.24 -17.18
CA THR A 260 -32.08 8.64 -16.94
C THR A 260 -33.17 9.71 -16.75
N LEU A 261 -32.83 10.86 -16.16
CA LEU A 261 -33.75 12.00 -16.04
C LEU A 261 -34.04 12.64 -17.40
N LEU A 262 -33.00 12.93 -18.19
CA LEU A 262 -33.14 13.50 -19.54
C LEU A 262 -33.91 12.55 -20.46
N TRP A 263 -33.69 11.23 -20.35
CA TRP A 263 -34.41 10.22 -21.13
C TRP A 263 -35.90 10.26 -20.80
N SER A 264 -36.24 10.38 -19.52
CA SER A 264 -37.63 10.50 -19.09
C SER A 264 -38.29 11.77 -19.64
N VAL A 265 -37.58 12.91 -19.63
CA VAL A 265 -38.09 14.17 -20.20
C VAL A 265 -38.27 14.05 -21.72
N ALA A 266 -37.28 13.49 -22.42
CA ALA A 266 -37.34 13.28 -23.86
C ALA A 266 -38.53 12.39 -24.27
N LEU A 267 -38.72 11.27 -23.57
CA LEU A 267 -39.85 10.39 -23.83
C LEU A 267 -41.20 11.03 -23.48
N LEU A 268 -41.26 11.89 -22.46
CA LEU A 268 -42.49 12.62 -22.13
C LEU A 268 -42.88 13.58 -23.25
N LEU A 269 -41.91 14.30 -23.82
CA LEU A 269 -42.12 15.19 -24.96
C LEU A 269 -42.56 14.42 -26.21
N LEU A 270 -41.88 13.31 -26.52
CA LEU A 270 -42.26 12.45 -27.64
C LEU A 270 -43.68 11.92 -27.47
N MET A 271 -44.00 11.31 -26.33
CA MET A 271 -45.36 10.80 -26.07
C MET A 271 -46.43 11.89 -26.07
N GLY A 272 -46.12 13.10 -25.60
CA GLY A 272 -47.03 14.26 -25.63
C GLY A 272 -47.37 14.72 -27.05
N SER A 273 -46.44 14.51 -27.99
CA SER A 273 -46.59 14.84 -29.41
C SER A 273 -46.85 13.61 -30.28
N SER A 274 -47.48 12.57 -29.73
CA SER A 274 -47.78 11.32 -30.46
C SER A 274 -48.54 11.51 -31.76
N ASN A 275 -49.39 12.54 -31.81
CA ASN A 275 -50.18 12.88 -33.01
C ASN A 275 -49.34 13.48 -34.14
N SER A 276 -48.14 13.98 -33.84
CA SER A 276 -47.25 14.59 -34.84
C SER A 276 -46.45 13.54 -35.63
N PHE A 277 -46.23 12.34 -35.06
CA PHE A 277 -45.35 11.33 -35.66
C PHE A 277 -46.03 9.98 -36.01
N LEU A 278 -47.29 9.76 -35.59
CA LEU A 278 -48.09 8.58 -35.94
C LEU A 278 -49.13 8.92 -37.05
N PRO A 279 -49.39 8.02 -38.02
CA PRO A 279 -50.48 8.18 -39.00
C PRO A 279 -51.86 8.29 -38.34
N ALA A 280 -52.92 8.66 -39.07
CA ALA A 280 -54.26 8.87 -38.48
C ALA A 280 -55.11 7.57 -38.40
N ASP A 281 -54.66 6.52 -39.06
CA ASP A 281 -55.48 5.38 -39.47
C ASP A 281 -55.00 4.08 -38.80
N LYS A 282 -55.84 3.55 -37.89
CA LYS A 282 -55.67 2.29 -37.11
C LYS A 282 -54.37 2.19 -36.27
N ASN A 283 -54.27 3.10 -35.30
CA ASN A 283 -53.07 3.42 -34.50
C ASN A 283 -52.74 2.52 -33.30
N GLY A 284 -53.58 1.56 -32.93
CA GLY A 284 -53.38 0.74 -31.71
C GLY A 284 -52.12 -0.12 -31.74
N PHE A 285 -51.85 -0.79 -32.86
CA PHE A 285 -50.66 -1.64 -33.03
C PHE A 285 -49.37 -0.84 -32.97
N LEU A 286 -49.28 0.25 -33.73
CA LEU A 286 -48.07 1.06 -33.81
C LEU A 286 -47.75 1.71 -32.46
N LEU A 287 -48.78 2.13 -31.74
CA LEU A 287 -48.62 2.67 -30.39
C LEU A 287 -48.12 1.61 -29.39
N ALA A 288 -48.69 0.41 -29.43
CA ALA A 288 -48.23 -0.70 -28.60
C ALA A 288 -46.77 -1.10 -28.93
N PHE A 289 -46.39 -1.08 -30.21
CA PHE A 289 -45.02 -1.33 -30.65
C PHE A 289 -44.06 -0.27 -30.12
N MET A 290 -44.39 1.02 -30.27
CA MET A 290 -43.58 2.14 -29.77
C MET A 290 -43.41 2.10 -28.25
N LEU A 291 -44.49 1.87 -27.50
CA LEU A 291 -44.44 1.73 -26.04
C LEU A 291 -43.56 0.56 -25.60
N SER A 292 -43.66 -0.59 -26.28
CA SER A 292 -42.78 -1.74 -26.04
C SER A 292 -41.31 -1.38 -26.23
N GLY A 293 -40.99 -0.68 -27.32
CA GLY A 293 -39.64 -0.18 -27.60
C GLY A 293 -39.14 0.78 -26.52
N PHE A 294 -39.95 1.75 -26.10
CA PHE A 294 -39.60 2.68 -25.02
C PHE A 294 -39.33 1.97 -23.69
N ILE A 295 -40.16 1.01 -23.33
CA ILE A 295 -39.98 0.22 -22.10
C ILE A 295 -38.69 -0.61 -22.21
N ALA A 296 -38.47 -1.32 -23.32
CA ALA A 296 -37.28 -2.14 -23.53
C ALA A 296 -36.00 -1.29 -23.48
N PHE A 297 -35.98 -0.15 -24.17
CA PHE A 297 -34.86 0.79 -24.15
C PHE A 297 -34.63 1.40 -22.76
N ALA A 298 -35.69 1.76 -22.04
CA ALA A 298 -35.57 2.27 -20.67
C ALA A 298 -35.02 1.20 -19.71
N VAL A 299 -35.50 -0.04 -19.80
CA VAL A 299 -34.98 -1.18 -19.02
C VAL A 299 -33.50 -1.40 -19.32
N SER A 300 -33.12 -1.46 -20.61
CA SER A 300 -31.73 -1.62 -21.05
C SER A 300 -30.85 -0.49 -20.52
N MET A 301 -31.29 0.77 -20.65
CA MET A 301 -30.56 1.94 -20.16
C MET A 301 -30.37 1.93 -18.64
N ARG A 302 -31.39 1.49 -17.88
CA ARG A 302 -31.28 1.32 -16.42
C ARG A 302 -30.25 0.26 -16.06
N PHE A 303 -30.20 -0.87 -16.77
CA PHE A 303 -29.17 -1.89 -16.57
C PHE A 303 -27.77 -1.38 -16.93
N MET A 304 -27.61 -0.71 -18.07
CA MET A 304 -26.34 -0.09 -18.47
C MET A 304 -25.84 0.91 -17.43
N THR A 305 -26.74 1.72 -16.87
CA THR A 305 -26.45 2.64 -15.76
C THR A 305 -25.96 1.92 -14.50
N VAL A 306 -26.55 0.79 -14.15
CA VAL A 306 -26.13 -0.03 -12.99
C VAL A 306 -24.74 -0.63 -13.24
N ILE A 307 -24.51 -1.20 -14.42
CA ILE A 307 -23.25 -1.81 -14.82
C ILE A 307 -22.13 -0.75 -14.84
N PHE A 308 -22.38 0.42 -15.44
CA PHE A 308 -21.42 1.51 -15.47
C PHE A 308 -21.01 1.96 -14.06
N ASN A 309 -21.97 2.17 -13.16
CA ASN A 309 -21.68 2.53 -11.77
C ASN A 309 -20.87 1.44 -11.03
N LYS A 310 -21.15 0.15 -11.31
CA LYS A 310 -20.38 -0.97 -10.75
C LYS A 310 -18.94 -0.94 -11.29
N ASN A 311 -18.76 -0.77 -12.59
CA ASN A 311 -17.46 -0.71 -13.24
C ASN A 311 -16.61 0.46 -12.73
N GLU A 312 -17.18 1.66 -12.60
CA GLU A 312 -16.47 2.81 -12.04
C GLU A 312 -16.09 2.60 -10.57
N TRP A 313 -16.94 1.94 -9.79
CA TRP A 313 -16.58 1.58 -8.42
C TRP A 313 -15.45 0.56 -8.37
N MET A 314 -15.51 -0.50 -9.19
CA MET A 314 -14.44 -1.52 -9.27
C MET A 314 -13.12 -0.91 -9.74
N LYS A 315 -13.12 -0.06 -10.77
CA LYS A 315 -11.92 0.66 -11.23
C LYS A 315 -11.28 1.48 -10.11
N ARG A 316 -12.07 2.18 -9.29
CA ARG A 316 -11.55 2.93 -8.13
C ARG A 316 -10.92 2.00 -7.10
N GLN A 317 -11.55 0.86 -6.81
CA GLN A 317 -10.99 -0.13 -5.87
C GLN A 317 -9.68 -0.72 -6.40
N TYR A 318 -9.63 -1.16 -7.66
CA TYR A 318 -8.40 -1.67 -8.27
C TYR A 318 -7.29 -0.63 -8.30
N ARG A 319 -7.62 0.64 -8.59
CA ARG A 319 -6.65 1.72 -8.56
C ARG A 319 -6.11 1.98 -7.15
N MET A 320 -6.95 1.89 -6.12
CA MET A 320 -6.48 1.97 -4.73
C MET A 320 -5.54 0.81 -4.42
N LEU A 321 -5.95 -0.43 -4.69
CA LEU A 321 -5.14 -1.63 -4.44
C LEU A 321 -3.82 -1.64 -5.21
N ALA A 322 -3.78 -1.10 -6.43
CA ALA A 322 -2.57 -1.03 -7.25
C ALA A 322 -1.56 0.03 -6.77
N LEU A 323 -2.02 1.06 -6.05
CA LEU A 323 -1.22 2.21 -5.60
C LEU A 323 -0.91 2.19 -4.09
N THR A 324 -1.39 1.19 -3.35
CA THR A 324 -1.14 1.07 -1.91
C THR A 324 -0.56 -0.30 -1.59
N ASP A 325 0.38 -0.35 -0.65
CA ASP A 325 0.85 -1.61 -0.08
C ASP A 325 -0.27 -2.25 0.78
N PRO A 326 -0.55 -3.56 0.64
CA PRO A 326 -1.67 -4.20 1.33
C PRO A 326 -1.48 -4.30 2.86
N LEU A 327 -0.24 -4.31 3.36
CA LEU A 327 0.07 -4.52 4.78
C LEU A 327 0.17 -3.20 5.54
N THR A 328 0.93 -2.25 4.98
CA THR A 328 1.13 -0.93 5.59
C THR A 328 0.00 0.05 5.26
N ARG A 329 -0.72 -0.18 4.16
CA ARG A 329 -1.70 0.76 3.56
C ARG A 329 -1.08 2.10 3.12
N LEU A 330 0.25 2.18 3.09
CA LEU A 330 0.96 3.34 2.59
C LEU A 330 1.00 3.30 1.05
N PRO A 331 1.14 4.47 0.39
CA PRO A 331 1.41 4.53 -1.04
C PRO A 331 2.63 3.66 -1.41
N ASN A 332 2.55 2.86 -2.47
CA ASN A 332 3.66 2.00 -2.91
C ASN A 332 4.54 2.69 -3.97
N LEU A 333 5.55 1.99 -4.49
CA LEU A 333 6.44 2.49 -5.54
C LEU A 333 5.70 2.99 -6.80
N ARG A 334 4.61 2.31 -7.22
CA ARG A 334 3.77 2.75 -8.34
C ARG A 334 3.07 4.08 -8.05
N ALA A 335 2.71 4.33 -6.79
CA ALA A 335 2.18 5.62 -6.39
C ALA A 335 3.23 6.72 -6.44
N LEU A 336 4.50 6.42 -6.14
CA LEU A 336 5.61 7.36 -6.30
C LEU A 336 5.82 7.71 -7.78
N GLU A 337 5.93 6.72 -8.67
CA GLU A 337 6.06 6.94 -10.12
C GLU A 337 4.98 7.88 -10.65
N ARG A 338 3.72 7.60 -10.28
CA ARG A 338 2.59 8.44 -10.66
C ARG A 338 2.66 9.85 -10.05
N HIS A 339 3.15 9.98 -8.83
CA HIS A 339 3.29 11.26 -8.16
C HIS A 339 4.36 12.13 -8.86
N LEU A 340 5.49 11.54 -9.21
CA LEU A 340 6.60 12.19 -9.90
C LEU A 340 6.26 12.62 -11.33
N GLN A 341 5.33 11.94 -12.02
CA GLN A 341 4.81 12.40 -13.31
C GLN A 341 4.09 13.76 -13.23
N SER A 342 3.53 14.11 -12.07
CA SER A 342 2.78 15.35 -11.86
C SER A 342 3.53 16.39 -11.05
N ALA A 343 4.58 16.00 -10.32
CA ALA A 343 5.35 16.87 -9.46
C ALA A 343 6.45 17.56 -10.27
N SER A 344 6.52 18.89 -10.19
CA SER A 344 7.58 19.70 -10.81
C SER A 344 8.55 20.20 -9.74
N GLY A 345 9.74 19.60 -9.68
CA GLY A 345 10.81 20.01 -8.77
C GLY A 345 10.58 19.61 -7.31
N GLY A 346 11.63 19.04 -6.70
CA GLY A 346 11.65 18.63 -5.30
C GLY A 346 12.80 17.67 -5.04
N ALA A 347 12.78 17.03 -3.88
CA ALA A 347 13.77 16.02 -3.50
C ALA A 347 13.11 14.69 -3.19
N LEU A 348 13.70 13.63 -3.73
CA LEU A 348 13.42 12.27 -3.30
C LEU A 348 14.35 11.93 -2.15
N CYS A 349 13.77 11.59 -1.01
CA CYS A 349 14.49 11.21 0.19
C CYS A 349 14.27 9.73 0.48
N CYS A 350 15.30 9.04 0.97
CA CYS A 350 15.20 7.70 1.51
C CYS A 350 15.48 7.75 3.01
N LEU A 351 14.59 7.17 3.80
CA LEU A 351 14.73 6.98 5.24
C LEU A 351 14.86 5.48 5.50
N ARG A 352 16.00 5.08 6.05
CA ARG A 352 16.31 3.70 6.43
C ARG A 352 16.25 3.57 7.95
N VAL A 353 15.62 2.50 8.40
CA VAL A 353 15.66 2.08 9.81
C VAL A 353 16.67 0.94 9.92
N THR A 354 17.90 1.25 10.31
CA THR A 354 19.10 0.41 10.09
C THR A 354 18.98 -0.98 10.73
N ASN A 355 18.46 -1.05 11.95
CA ASN A 355 18.33 -2.29 12.71
C ASN A 355 16.96 -2.97 12.58
N LEU A 356 16.06 -2.44 11.74
CA LEU A 356 14.68 -2.95 11.62
C LEU A 356 14.61 -4.35 11.03
N GLU A 357 15.52 -4.69 10.11
CA GLU A 357 15.55 -6.05 9.54
C GLU A 357 15.95 -7.07 10.61
N PHE A 358 16.99 -6.78 11.40
CA PHE A 358 17.42 -7.61 12.52
C PHE A 358 16.27 -7.80 13.52
N LEU A 359 15.63 -6.72 13.94
CA LEU A 359 14.50 -6.77 14.87
C LEU A 359 13.31 -7.55 14.26
N SER A 360 13.04 -7.39 12.96
CA SER A 360 11.97 -8.10 12.25
C SER A 360 12.19 -9.61 12.20
N ARG A 361 13.44 -10.08 12.17
CA ARG A 361 13.74 -11.52 12.20
C ARG A 361 13.44 -12.14 13.56
N HIS A 362 13.52 -11.36 14.65
CA HIS A 362 13.27 -11.82 16.01
C HIS A 362 11.81 -11.61 16.45
N TYR A 363 11.25 -10.42 16.25
CA TYR A 363 9.89 -10.06 16.67
C TYR A 363 8.80 -10.36 15.62
N GLY A 364 9.21 -10.70 14.40
CA GLY A 364 8.32 -11.06 13.30
C GLY A 364 7.85 -9.88 12.44
N LEU A 365 7.19 -10.22 11.32
CA LEU A 365 6.80 -9.29 10.27
C LEU A 365 5.83 -8.18 10.73
N MET A 366 4.92 -8.49 11.67
CA MET A 366 3.92 -7.52 12.14
C MET A 366 4.57 -6.35 12.87
N MET A 367 5.66 -6.59 13.61
CA MET A 367 6.44 -5.54 14.27
C MET A 367 6.96 -4.55 13.24
N ARG A 368 7.58 -5.04 12.16
CA ARG A 368 8.10 -4.20 11.07
C ARG A 368 7.03 -3.31 10.45
N ILE A 369 5.85 -3.88 10.19
CA ILE A 369 4.72 -3.14 9.60
C ILE A 369 4.23 -2.05 10.56
N GLN A 370 4.10 -2.36 11.85
CA GLN A 370 3.65 -1.40 12.86
C GLN A 370 4.68 -0.29 13.05
N CYS A 371 5.96 -0.63 13.11
CA CYS A 371 7.06 0.33 13.20
C CYS A 371 7.00 1.33 12.04
N LYS A 372 6.91 0.86 10.78
CA LYS A 372 6.80 1.75 9.62
C LYS A 372 5.55 2.65 9.65
N LYS A 373 4.42 2.13 10.14
CA LYS A 373 3.19 2.93 10.33
C LYS A 373 3.38 4.02 11.37
N GLU A 374 3.99 3.71 12.51
CA GLU A 374 4.25 4.69 13.57
C GLU A 374 5.30 5.73 13.15
N VAL A 375 6.38 5.32 12.48
CA VAL A 375 7.34 6.25 11.85
C VAL A 375 6.58 7.21 10.91
N THR A 376 5.76 6.68 10.00
CA THR A 376 4.98 7.53 9.08
C THR A 376 4.02 8.46 9.82
N ARG A 377 3.39 7.99 10.91
CA ARG A 377 2.49 8.79 11.75
C ARG A 377 3.23 9.95 12.42
N LEU A 378 4.46 9.73 12.88
CA LEU A 378 5.30 10.76 13.49
C LEU A 378 5.75 11.82 12.47
N LEU A 379 5.96 11.43 11.21
CA LEU A 379 6.39 12.31 10.14
C LEU A 379 5.26 13.12 9.49
N LEU A 380 4.02 12.58 9.46
CA LEU A 380 2.84 13.19 8.84
C LEU A 380 2.61 14.69 9.18
N PRO A 381 2.76 15.15 10.44
CA PRO A 381 2.61 16.57 10.79
C PRO A 381 3.65 17.52 10.17
N TRP A 382 4.78 16.98 9.71
CA TRP A 382 5.91 17.74 9.16
C TRP A 382 5.92 17.77 7.62
N LEU A 383 4.91 17.15 7.00
CA LEU A 383 4.74 17.11 5.55
C LEU A 383 3.77 18.20 5.09
N ASN A 384 4.18 18.94 4.06
CA ASN A 384 3.38 19.96 3.41
C ASN A 384 2.32 19.37 2.47
N ALA A 385 1.39 20.22 2.01
CA ALA A 385 0.40 19.82 1.02
C ALA A 385 1.08 19.36 -0.28
N GLY A 386 0.92 18.07 -0.62
CA GLY A 386 1.54 17.46 -1.81
C GLY A 386 2.75 16.58 -1.51
N GLU A 387 3.28 16.62 -0.29
CA GLU A 387 4.35 15.73 0.17
C GLU A 387 3.78 14.43 0.72
N LYS A 388 4.51 13.33 0.52
CA LYS A 388 4.02 11.97 0.85
C LYS A 388 5.17 11.04 1.22
N VAL A 389 4.84 10.08 2.08
CA VAL A 389 5.67 8.91 2.37
C VAL A 389 5.19 7.74 1.51
N PHE A 390 6.14 7.02 0.94
CA PHE A 390 5.94 5.84 0.11
C PHE A 390 6.68 4.65 0.72
N GLN A 391 6.04 3.49 0.67
CA GLN A 391 6.56 2.25 1.20
C GLN A 391 7.46 1.55 0.18
N LEU A 392 8.65 1.13 0.63
CA LEU A 392 9.44 0.08 -0.02
C LEU A 392 9.31 -1.27 0.73
N PRO A 393 9.47 -2.42 0.05
CA PRO A 393 9.32 -3.75 0.66
C PRO A 393 10.32 -4.09 1.78
N ASP A 394 11.48 -3.43 1.77
CA ASP A 394 12.61 -3.59 2.69
C ASP A 394 12.38 -2.85 4.02
N SER A 395 13.44 -2.36 4.69
CA SER A 395 13.38 -1.49 5.87
C SER A 395 13.06 -0.03 5.55
N ASP A 396 13.02 0.34 4.27
CA ASP A 396 13.16 1.73 3.86
C ASP A 396 11.81 2.38 3.59
N LEU A 397 11.77 3.69 3.73
CA LEU A 397 10.64 4.55 3.41
C LEU A 397 11.14 5.66 2.48
N LEU A 398 10.42 5.89 1.39
CA LEU A 398 10.71 7.01 0.50
C LEU A 398 9.84 8.20 0.90
N ILE A 399 10.42 9.38 0.93
CA ILE A 399 9.73 10.62 1.27
C ILE A 399 9.92 11.60 0.11
N TRP A 400 8.82 12.10 -0.42
CA TRP A 400 8.85 13.21 -1.37
C TRP A 400 8.73 14.52 -0.61
N LEU A 401 9.76 15.35 -0.66
CA LEU A 401 9.77 16.70 -0.09
C LEU A 401 9.73 17.72 -1.22
N ALA A 402 8.76 18.64 -1.15
CA ALA A 402 8.60 19.74 -2.08
C ALA A 402 9.24 21.01 -1.48
N GLY A 403 9.79 21.86 -2.33
CA GLY A 403 10.37 23.14 -1.93
C GLY A 403 11.86 23.09 -1.59
N PRO A 404 12.41 24.21 -1.06
CA PRO A 404 13.84 24.38 -0.84
C PRO A 404 14.34 23.64 0.42
N GLU A 405 15.66 23.45 0.49
CA GLU A 405 16.40 22.86 1.65
C GLU A 405 15.92 21.48 2.13
N PRO A 406 15.90 20.46 1.25
CA PRO A 406 15.52 19.11 1.64
C PRO A 406 16.41 18.51 2.73
N HIS A 407 17.70 18.87 2.77
CA HIS A 407 18.64 18.39 3.78
C HIS A 407 18.21 18.78 5.22
N ASN A 408 17.96 20.07 5.48
CA ASN A 408 17.61 20.57 6.81
C ASN A 408 16.28 19.99 7.31
N ARG A 409 15.30 19.90 6.41
CA ARG A 409 13.98 19.32 6.72
C ARG A 409 14.08 17.84 7.06
N LEU A 410 14.82 17.08 6.24
CA LEU A 410 15.03 15.66 6.48
C LEU A 410 15.82 15.41 7.76
N ARG A 411 16.83 16.23 8.05
CA ARG A 411 17.62 16.17 9.30
C ARG A 411 16.72 16.36 10.52
N HIS A 412 15.91 17.40 10.53
CA HIS A 412 14.94 17.63 11.60
C HIS A 412 13.97 16.44 11.77
N MET A 413 13.52 15.80 10.68
CA MET A 413 12.68 14.61 10.74
C MET A 413 13.40 13.41 11.36
N VAL A 414 14.69 13.19 11.04
CA VAL A 414 15.50 12.12 11.63
C VAL A 414 15.78 12.39 13.11
N ASP A 415 16.13 13.62 13.49
CA ASP A 415 16.35 14.02 14.89
C ASP A 415 15.08 13.81 15.73
N LEU A 416 13.91 14.14 15.19
CA LEU A 416 12.62 13.85 15.83
C LEU A 416 12.41 12.36 16.06
N LEU A 417 12.74 11.52 15.07
CA LEU A 417 12.60 10.07 15.20
C LEU A 417 13.57 9.50 16.24
N ASN A 418 14.83 9.95 16.25
CA ASN A 418 15.81 9.58 17.28
C ASN A 418 15.38 10.02 18.68
N SER A 419 14.67 11.14 18.82
CA SER A 419 14.16 11.61 20.13
C SER A 419 12.99 10.79 20.68
N LYS A 420 12.34 9.94 19.87
CA LYS A 420 11.13 9.21 20.24
C LYS A 420 11.35 7.70 20.23
N ARG A 421 11.03 7.05 21.34
CA ARG A 421 11.05 5.58 21.43
C ARG A 421 9.74 4.97 20.94
N ILE A 422 9.79 4.22 19.84
CA ILE A 422 8.65 3.45 19.33
C ILE A 422 8.51 2.20 20.20
N GLN A 423 7.28 1.87 20.61
CA GLN A 423 7.02 0.68 21.43
C GLN A 423 6.39 -0.45 20.61
N TRP A 424 6.77 -1.69 20.94
CA TRP A 424 6.15 -2.92 20.45
C TRP A 424 5.72 -3.79 21.62
N ASN A 425 4.41 -4.04 21.77
CA ASN A 425 3.83 -4.81 22.87
C ASN A 425 4.28 -4.38 24.29
N GLY A 426 4.52 -3.08 24.48
CA GLY A 426 4.99 -2.51 25.76
C GLY A 426 6.51 -2.50 25.93
N THR A 427 7.27 -3.12 25.03
CA THR A 427 8.74 -3.04 25.01
C THR A 427 9.18 -1.87 24.14
N PRO A 428 10.02 -0.95 24.64
CA PRO A 428 10.61 0.10 23.79
C PRO A 428 11.61 -0.53 22.82
N LEU A 429 11.48 -0.19 21.54
CA LEU A 429 12.44 -0.56 20.51
C LEU A 429 13.51 0.53 20.44
N ASP A 430 14.77 0.10 20.42
CA ASP A 430 15.90 0.96 20.08
C ASP A 430 16.05 0.94 18.57
N LEU A 431 15.84 2.07 17.90
CA LEU A 431 15.78 2.15 16.44
C LEU A 431 16.74 3.23 15.95
N ASP A 432 17.61 2.84 15.04
CA ASP A 432 18.57 3.74 14.40
C ASP A 432 18.04 4.19 13.05
N TYR A 433 18.12 5.49 12.78
CA TYR A 433 17.62 6.09 11.54
C TYR A 433 18.77 6.73 10.77
N GLY A 434 18.92 6.33 9.51
CA GLY A 434 19.78 6.97 8.54
C GLY A 434 18.94 7.48 7.36
N ALA A 435 19.32 8.61 6.79
CA ALA A 435 18.59 9.14 5.63
C ALA A 435 19.52 9.69 4.55
N ALA A 436 19.01 9.70 3.32
CA ALA A 436 19.68 10.31 2.18
C ALA A 436 18.68 11.04 1.30
N TRP A 437 19.13 12.02 0.50
CA TRP A 437 18.27 12.73 -0.43
C TRP A 437 18.95 13.06 -1.76
N ALA A 438 18.14 13.16 -2.82
CA ALA A 438 18.58 13.58 -4.16
C ALA A 438 17.57 14.58 -4.75
N PRO A 439 18.04 15.65 -5.41
CA PRO A 439 17.16 16.53 -6.17
C PRO A 439 16.62 15.81 -7.41
N VAL A 440 15.33 15.98 -7.70
CA VAL A 440 14.67 15.39 -8.89
C VAL A 440 14.03 16.52 -9.69
N HIS A 441 14.62 16.83 -10.85
CA HIS A 441 14.17 17.93 -11.69
C HIS A 441 13.17 17.54 -12.79
N GLN A 442 13.06 16.26 -13.15
CA GLN A 442 11.95 15.59 -13.85
C GLN A 442 12.40 14.16 -14.14
N VAL A 443 11.59 13.15 -13.84
CA VAL A 443 11.94 11.76 -14.17
C VAL A 443 11.67 11.53 -15.66
N GLN A 444 12.72 11.46 -16.48
CA GLN A 444 12.60 11.19 -17.91
C GLN A 444 12.47 9.69 -18.21
N ALA A 445 13.08 8.83 -17.38
CA ALA A 445 13.03 7.36 -17.53
C ALA A 445 12.83 6.64 -16.18
N PRO A 446 11.98 5.59 -16.10
CA PRO A 446 11.78 4.79 -14.88
C PRO A 446 13.07 4.14 -14.35
N GLU A 447 13.98 3.75 -15.24
CA GLU A 447 15.24 3.09 -14.88
C GLU A 447 16.15 4.00 -14.05
N GLU A 448 16.19 5.30 -14.37
CA GLU A 448 16.94 6.29 -13.62
C GLU A 448 16.38 6.46 -12.20
N LEU A 449 15.05 6.44 -12.05
CA LEU A 449 14.40 6.51 -10.74
C LEU A 449 14.78 5.32 -9.85
N TYR A 450 14.72 4.10 -10.38
CA TYR A 450 15.07 2.90 -9.60
C TYR A 450 16.54 2.89 -9.20
N ARG A 451 17.44 3.34 -10.09
CA ARG A 451 18.86 3.52 -9.79
C ARG A 451 19.07 4.53 -8.67
N THR A 452 18.43 5.70 -8.75
CA THR A 452 18.52 6.74 -7.71
C THR A 452 17.98 6.23 -6.37
N ILE A 453 16.87 5.48 -6.36
CA ILE A 453 16.36 4.84 -5.13
C ILE A 453 17.41 3.91 -4.51
N GLY A 454 18.06 3.07 -5.32
CA GLY A 454 19.13 2.19 -4.85
C GLY A 454 20.32 2.96 -4.27
N GLN A 455 20.77 4.03 -4.92
CA GLN A 455 21.85 4.89 -4.43
C GLN A 455 21.48 5.58 -3.10
N LEU A 456 20.26 6.11 -3.00
CA LEU A 456 19.77 6.73 -1.76
C LEU A 456 19.65 5.72 -0.61
N SER A 457 19.18 4.51 -0.91
CA SER A 457 19.11 3.41 0.06
C SER A 457 20.50 3.05 0.60
N TYR A 458 21.50 2.96 -0.27
CA TYR A 458 22.89 2.72 0.12
C TYR A 458 23.48 3.87 0.95
N LEU A 459 23.32 5.12 0.51
CA LEU A 459 23.81 6.29 1.25
C LEU A 459 23.15 6.41 2.64
N ALA A 460 21.87 6.07 2.76
CA ALA A 460 21.17 6.03 4.04
C ALA A 460 21.71 4.92 4.98
N GLU A 461 22.28 3.83 4.44
CA GLU A 461 22.98 2.79 5.22
C GLU A 461 24.28 3.31 5.84
N LEU A 462 24.99 4.17 5.10
CA LEU A 462 26.29 4.70 5.50
C LEU A 462 26.18 5.90 6.44
N ALA A 463 24.98 6.45 6.64
CA ALA A 463 24.75 7.59 7.52
C ALA A 463 25.20 7.27 8.96
N GLN A 464 25.94 8.19 9.57
CA GLN A 464 26.51 8.02 10.91
C GLN A 464 25.74 8.86 11.94
N PRO A 465 25.80 8.54 13.25
CA PRO A 465 25.09 9.32 14.27
C PRO A 465 25.40 10.83 14.28
N GLY A 466 26.63 11.22 13.91
CA GLY A 466 27.03 12.63 13.80
C GLY A 466 26.56 13.32 12.51
N GLU A 467 26.33 12.55 11.44
CA GLU A 467 25.83 13.01 10.14
C GLU A 467 24.73 12.05 9.64
N PRO A 468 23.51 12.16 10.20
CA PRO A 468 22.45 11.19 9.95
C PRO A 468 21.76 11.37 8.59
N VAL A 469 22.11 12.43 7.84
CA VAL A 469 21.53 12.75 6.54
C VAL A 469 22.60 13.04 5.50
N VAL A 470 22.64 12.25 4.44
CA VAL A 470 23.62 12.35 3.35
C VAL A 470 22.98 12.87 2.06
N ALA A 471 23.65 13.76 1.33
CA ALA A 471 23.18 14.22 0.02
C ALA A 471 23.79 13.36 -1.10
N LEU A 472 22.99 13.00 -2.11
CA LEU A 472 23.51 12.45 -3.36
C LEU A 472 24.04 13.61 -4.21
N GLU A 473 25.35 13.81 -4.19
CA GLU A 473 26.00 14.85 -5.00
C GLU A 473 26.04 14.44 -6.48
N SER A 474 25.72 15.37 -7.37
CA SER A 474 25.78 15.16 -8.84
C SER A 474 27.18 14.79 -9.36
N ARG A 475 28.23 14.96 -8.53
CA ARG A 475 29.62 14.58 -8.83
C ARG A 475 29.97 13.14 -8.46
N SER A 476 29.07 12.36 -7.85
CA SER A 476 29.24 10.93 -7.61
C SER A 476 29.08 10.09 -8.89
N GLN A 477 29.69 10.51 -10.00
CA GLN A 477 29.78 9.75 -11.26
C GLN A 477 30.57 8.43 -11.09
N GLY A 478 31.22 8.19 -9.94
CA GLY A 478 31.83 6.89 -9.62
C GLY A 478 30.84 5.78 -9.27
N ILE A 479 29.57 6.10 -8.98
CA ILE A 479 28.52 5.10 -8.67
C ILE A 479 27.72 4.75 -9.94
N SER A 480 28.01 5.36 -11.10
CA SER A 480 27.06 5.45 -12.22
C SER A 480 27.22 4.43 -13.34
N GLY A 481 28.15 3.47 -13.29
CA GLY A 481 28.30 2.53 -14.42
C GLY A 481 29.13 1.26 -14.21
N GLN A 482 29.78 1.10 -13.07
CA GLN A 482 30.52 -0.11 -12.74
C GLN A 482 29.97 -0.59 -11.40
N THR A 483 29.75 -1.91 -11.29
CA THR A 483 29.56 -2.66 -10.06
C THR A 483 30.11 -1.87 -8.86
N SER A 484 29.26 -1.44 -7.92
CA SER A 484 29.66 -0.54 -6.82
C SER A 484 30.98 -1.00 -6.20
N GLU A 485 31.91 -0.08 -5.84
CA GLU A 485 33.24 -0.43 -5.29
C GLU A 485 33.23 -1.58 -4.26
N PRO A 486 32.26 -1.68 -3.32
CA PRO A 486 32.19 -2.82 -2.39
C PRO A 486 31.92 -4.17 -3.06
N VAL A 487 31.15 -4.20 -4.14
CA VAL A 487 30.84 -5.41 -4.90
C VAL A 487 32.04 -5.83 -5.76
N LEU A 488 32.77 -4.88 -6.37
CA LEU A 488 34.05 -5.19 -7.01
C LEU A 488 35.07 -5.70 -6.01
N MET A 489 35.17 -5.07 -4.82
CA MET A 489 36.04 -5.53 -3.75
C MET A 489 35.64 -6.94 -3.28
N LEU A 490 34.35 -7.23 -3.12
CA LEU A 490 33.86 -8.57 -2.79
C LEU A 490 34.24 -9.61 -3.85
N GLN A 491 34.13 -9.26 -5.14
CA GLN A 491 34.57 -10.13 -6.23
C GLN A 491 36.07 -10.40 -6.15
N LYS A 492 36.90 -9.35 -5.92
CA LYS A 492 38.34 -9.49 -5.70
C LYS A 492 38.65 -10.40 -4.50
N VAL A 493 37.97 -10.22 -3.36
CA VAL A 493 38.15 -11.04 -2.16
C VAL A 493 37.76 -12.50 -2.43
N LYS A 494 36.60 -12.75 -3.03
CA LYS A 494 36.17 -14.11 -3.37
C LYS A 494 37.14 -14.81 -4.33
N ARG A 495 37.65 -14.08 -5.33
CA ARG A 495 38.63 -14.61 -6.27
C ARG A 495 39.97 -14.89 -5.61
N ALA A 496 40.47 -13.96 -4.79
CA ALA A 496 41.71 -14.16 -4.01
C ALA A 496 41.60 -15.42 -3.13
N LEU A 497 40.46 -15.64 -2.46
CA LEU A 497 40.24 -16.87 -1.70
C LEU A 497 40.07 -18.13 -2.57
N SER A 498 39.68 -18.03 -3.84
CA SER A 498 39.61 -19.20 -4.74
C SER A 498 40.92 -19.55 -5.42
N GLU A 499 41.79 -18.57 -5.60
CA GLU A 499 43.07 -18.71 -6.29
C GLU A 499 44.25 -18.78 -5.30
N ASP A 500 43.98 -19.14 -4.04
CA ASP A 500 44.97 -19.19 -2.95
C ASP A 500 45.82 -17.89 -2.82
N GLY A 501 45.22 -16.73 -3.06
CA GLY A 501 45.85 -15.40 -2.98
C GLY A 501 46.09 -14.88 -1.55
N VAL A 502 46.13 -15.73 -0.53
CA VAL A 502 46.42 -15.32 0.86
C VAL A 502 47.94 -15.20 1.05
N THR A 503 48.46 -14.02 1.39
CA THR A 503 49.90 -13.80 1.63
C THR A 503 50.17 -13.55 3.11
N LEU A 504 51.10 -14.29 3.69
CA LEU A 504 51.41 -14.24 5.13
C LEU A 504 52.61 -13.33 5.40
N PHE A 505 52.49 -12.45 6.40
CA PHE A 505 53.62 -11.73 6.97
C PHE A 505 53.72 -12.08 8.44
N ALA A 506 54.92 -11.95 9.01
CA ALA A 506 55.19 -12.22 10.41
C ALA A 506 55.66 -10.93 11.10
N GLN A 507 55.04 -10.59 12.24
CA GLN A 507 55.47 -9.48 13.09
C GLN A 507 56.14 -10.02 14.37
N PRO A 508 57.38 -9.61 14.71
CA PRO A 508 58.08 -10.12 15.88
C PRO A 508 57.41 -9.75 17.21
N ILE A 509 57.32 -10.74 18.10
CA ILE A 509 57.01 -10.59 19.53
C ILE A 509 58.26 -11.00 20.32
N ARG A 510 58.71 -10.17 21.24
CA ARG A 510 60.04 -10.32 21.89
C ARG A 510 59.98 -10.11 23.39
N ASN A 511 60.72 -10.92 24.15
CA ASN A 511 60.96 -10.70 25.57
C ASN A 511 62.18 -9.78 25.78
N ALA A 512 62.53 -9.54 27.05
CA ALA A 512 63.68 -8.71 27.43
C ALA A 512 65.03 -9.25 26.92
N GLN A 513 65.14 -10.56 26.67
CA GLN A 513 66.34 -11.23 26.15
C GLN A 513 66.40 -11.23 24.62
N GLY A 514 65.39 -10.70 23.93
CA GLY A 514 65.29 -10.72 22.47
C GLY A 514 64.81 -12.05 21.89
N GLU A 515 64.38 -12.99 22.72
CA GLU A 515 63.77 -14.26 22.32
C GLU A 515 62.25 -14.10 22.19
N GLY A 516 61.62 -14.93 21.36
CA GLY A 516 60.17 -14.93 21.22
C GLY A 516 59.71 -15.52 19.89
N TYR A 517 58.47 -15.22 19.54
CA TYR A 517 57.77 -15.75 18.37
C TYR A 517 57.32 -14.60 17.44
N ALA A 518 56.40 -14.85 16.52
CA ALA A 518 55.84 -13.78 15.70
C ALA A 518 54.36 -13.99 15.35
N GLU A 519 53.60 -12.91 15.29
CA GLU A 519 52.21 -12.97 14.87
C GLU A 519 52.10 -13.04 13.35
N ILE A 520 51.25 -13.94 12.86
CA ILE A 520 50.91 -14.07 11.45
C ILE A 520 49.78 -13.14 11.11
N LEU A 521 50.10 -12.21 10.22
CA LEU A 521 49.17 -11.24 9.67
C LEU A 521 48.93 -11.61 8.19
N ALA A 522 47.67 -11.69 7.78
CA ALA A 522 47.28 -12.10 6.43
C ALA A 522 46.91 -10.90 5.56
N ARG A 523 47.35 -10.92 4.29
CA ARG A 523 46.94 -9.98 3.23
C ARG A 523 46.32 -10.80 2.12
N LEU A 524 45.47 -10.18 1.30
CA LEU A 524 44.98 -10.82 0.08
C LEU A 524 45.66 -10.20 -1.12
N GLU A 525 46.05 -11.02 -2.08
CA GLU A 525 46.59 -10.61 -3.37
C GLU A 525 45.59 -10.99 -4.46
N CYS A 526 45.32 -10.06 -5.37
CA CYS A 526 44.39 -10.24 -6.47
C CYS A 526 44.81 -9.34 -7.63
N ASP A 527 45.04 -9.88 -8.83
CA ASP A 527 45.59 -9.17 -10.00
C ASP A 527 46.91 -8.40 -9.71
N GLY A 528 47.76 -8.92 -8.82
CA GLY A 528 49.01 -8.25 -8.41
C GLY A 528 48.82 -7.05 -7.48
N GLU A 529 47.59 -6.77 -7.02
CA GLU A 529 47.29 -5.77 -5.99
C GLU A 529 47.21 -6.43 -4.61
N LEU A 530 47.96 -5.88 -3.64
CA LEU A 530 47.89 -6.29 -2.24
C LEU A 530 46.75 -5.55 -1.51
N ILE A 531 45.74 -6.29 -1.07
CA ILE A 531 44.57 -5.81 -0.34
C ILE A 531 44.82 -5.96 1.16
N MET A 532 44.78 -4.83 1.86
CA MET A 532 45.00 -4.76 3.32
C MET A 532 43.76 -5.23 4.12
N PRO A 533 43.95 -5.80 5.33
CA PRO A 533 42.88 -6.32 6.18
C PRO A 533 41.68 -5.38 6.36
N ALA A 534 41.92 -4.09 6.56
CA ALA A 534 40.85 -3.10 6.74
C ALA A 534 39.82 -3.06 5.59
N LYS A 535 40.23 -3.44 4.36
CA LYS A 535 39.34 -3.48 3.19
C LYS A 535 38.57 -4.79 3.06
N PHE A 536 39.16 -5.92 3.45
CA PHE A 536 38.58 -7.24 3.17
C PHE A 536 37.95 -7.92 4.39
N ILE A 537 38.44 -7.68 5.62
CA ILE A 537 37.93 -8.33 6.84
C ILE A 537 36.41 -8.06 7.03
N PRO A 538 35.90 -6.81 6.84
CA PRO A 538 34.45 -6.56 6.95
C PRO A 538 33.62 -7.34 5.91
N LEU A 539 34.16 -7.51 4.70
CA LEU A 539 33.50 -8.27 3.63
C LEU A 539 33.52 -9.77 3.96
N ILE A 540 34.63 -10.29 4.49
CA ILE A 540 34.73 -11.68 4.92
C ILE A 540 33.66 -11.98 5.97
N ALA A 541 33.51 -11.11 6.98
CA ALA A 541 32.49 -11.27 8.01
C ALA A 541 31.06 -11.16 7.44
N ARG A 542 30.76 -10.10 6.69
CA ARG A 542 29.41 -9.85 6.13
C ARG A 542 28.92 -10.97 5.21
N PHE A 543 29.83 -11.57 4.45
CA PHE A 543 29.50 -12.61 3.45
C PHE A 543 29.82 -14.03 3.92
N ASN A 544 30.04 -14.23 5.23
CA ASN A 544 30.28 -15.53 5.86
C ASN A 544 31.43 -16.33 5.21
N LEU A 545 32.54 -15.64 4.93
CA LEU A 545 33.76 -16.22 4.35
C LEU A 545 34.85 -16.49 5.41
N SER A 546 34.58 -16.21 6.68
CA SER A 546 35.57 -16.25 7.78
C SER A 546 36.29 -17.58 7.91
N ALA A 547 35.55 -18.70 8.03
CA ALA A 547 36.16 -20.00 8.21
C ALA A 547 37.04 -20.41 7.02
N ARG A 548 36.60 -20.11 5.80
CA ARG A 548 37.40 -20.38 4.60
C ARG A 548 38.73 -19.61 4.64
N PHE A 549 38.68 -18.34 5.04
CA PHE A 549 39.87 -17.51 5.14
C PHE A 549 40.82 -17.99 6.24
N ASP A 550 40.32 -18.18 7.46
CA ASP A 550 41.16 -18.63 8.60
C ASP A 550 41.79 -20.00 8.33
N MET A 551 41.04 -20.94 7.74
CA MET A 551 41.57 -22.25 7.37
C MET A 551 42.65 -22.16 6.28
N GLN A 552 42.52 -21.23 5.32
CA GLN A 552 43.58 -21.00 4.33
C GLN A 552 44.83 -20.36 4.94
N VAL A 553 44.67 -19.41 5.87
CA VAL A 553 45.78 -18.81 6.62
C VAL A 553 46.53 -19.90 7.39
N LEU A 554 45.79 -20.72 8.16
CA LEU A 554 46.35 -21.85 8.90
C LEU A 554 47.02 -22.86 7.97
N GLU A 555 46.38 -23.27 6.88
CA GLU A 555 46.94 -24.25 5.96
C GLU A 555 48.25 -23.76 5.33
N LYS A 556 48.32 -22.49 4.93
CA LYS A 556 49.57 -21.90 4.42
C LYS A 556 50.66 -21.84 5.47
N LEU A 557 50.32 -21.44 6.71
CA LEU A 557 51.28 -21.41 7.81
C LEU A 557 51.83 -22.81 8.12
N LEU A 558 50.96 -23.81 8.19
CA LEU A 558 51.33 -25.19 8.48
C LEU A 558 52.16 -25.82 7.36
N LYS A 559 51.84 -25.53 6.09
CA LYS A 559 52.70 -25.89 4.94
C LYS A 559 54.10 -25.30 5.09
N TYR A 560 54.20 -24.02 5.44
CA TYR A 560 55.49 -23.35 5.65
C TYR A 560 56.27 -23.98 6.81
N LEU A 561 55.61 -24.27 7.93
CA LEU A 561 56.21 -24.91 9.11
C LEU A 561 56.68 -26.33 8.83
N HIS A 562 55.92 -27.10 8.04
CA HIS A 562 56.29 -28.44 7.60
C HIS A 562 57.56 -28.40 6.73
N ALA A 563 57.65 -27.44 5.80
CA ALA A 563 58.81 -27.27 4.93
C ALA A 563 60.06 -26.75 5.67
N HIS A 564 59.88 -26.05 6.80
CA HIS A 564 60.96 -25.45 7.60
C HIS A 564 60.90 -25.97 9.03
N PRO A 565 61.12 -27.26 9.31
CA PRO A 565 60.98 -27.82 10.65
C PRO A 565 61.94 -27.16 11.65
N GLN A 566 61.46 -26.99 12.89
CA GLN A 566 62.17 -26.25 13.93
C GLN A 566 63.24 -27.12 14.60
N THR A 567 64.37 -26.52 14.99
CA THR A 567 65.42 -27.19 15.78
C THR A 567 65.31 -26.94 17.29
N ARG A 568 64.52 -25.93 17.70
CA ARG A 568 64.29 -25.57 19.12
C ARG A 568 62.83 -25.79 19.51
N PRO A 569 62.55 -26.26 20.73
CA PRO A 569 61.18 -26.39 21.24
C PRO A 569 60.56 -25.02 21.53
N GLY A 570 59.25 -24.88 21.32
CA GLY A 570 58.45 -23.69 21.65
C GLY A 570 57.69 -23.07 20.46
N ALA A 571 56.80 -22.12 20.75
CA ALA A 571 55.99 -21.45 19.74
C ALA A 571 56.85 -20.62 18.78
N ARG A 572 56.53 -20.69 17.48
CA ARG A 572 57.15 -19.86 16.43
C ARG A 572 56.25 -18.75 15.99
N PHE A 573 54.97 -19.06 15.92
CA PHE A 573 53.98 -18.18 15.35
C PHE A 573 52.73 -18.13 16.21
N SER A 574 52.02 -17.01 16.14
CA SER A 574 50.64 -16.92 16.59
C SER A 574 49.74 -16.54 15.42
N VAL A 575 48.46 -16.92 15.46
CA VAL A 575 47.52 -16.69 14.36
C VAL A 575 46.13 -16.39 14.90
N ASN A 576 45.54 -15.33 14.37
CA ASN A 576 44.22 -14.84 14.73
C ASN A 576 43.09 -15.69 14.15
N LEU A 577 42.07 -15.97 14.96
CA LEU A 577 40.82 -16.61 14.54
C LEU A 577 39.63 -15.65 14.64
N MET A 578 38.84 -15.58 13.57
CA MET A 578 37.66 -14.73 13.53
C MET A 578 36.51 -15.27 14.40
N PRO A 579 35.64 -14.37 14.93
CA PRO A 579 34.52 -14.81 15.78
C PRO A 579 33.58 -15.77 15.04
N LEU A 580 33.26 -15.44 13.79
CA LEU A 580 32.35 -16.24 12.94
C LEU A 580 32.93 -17.60 12.57
N THR A 581 34.26 -17.74 12.56
CA THR A 581 34.93 -19.04 12.35
C THR A 581 34.69 -19.95 13.55
N LEU A 582 34.93 -19.45 14.77
CA LEU A 582 34.72 -20.21 16.00
C LEU A 582 33.25 -20.55 16.29
N GLN A 583 32.30 -19.84 15.70
CA GLN A 583 30.88 -20.18 15.79
C GLN A 583 30.50 -21.40 14.93
N GLN A 584 31.32 -21.76 13.93
CA GLN A 584 31.02 -22.87 13.05
C GLN A 584 31.16 -24.21 13.77
N GLN A 585 30.17 -25.07 13.57
CA GLN A 585 30.21 -26.43 14.08
C GLN A 585 31.33 -27.22 13.40
N GLY A 586 32.15 -27.92 14.18
CA GLY A 586 33.21 -28.79 13.66
C GLY A 586 34.54 -28.09 13.37
N ILE A 587 34.65 -26.78 13.57
CA ILE A 587 35.85 -26.02 13.20
C ILE A 587 37.08 -26.43 14.00
N ALA A 588 36.91 -26.72 15.30
CA ALA A 588 38.00 -27.19 16.15
C ALA A 588 38.56 -28.53 15.65
N GLN A 589 37.69 -29.47 15.26
CA GLN A 589 38.10 -30.74 14.66
C GLN A 589 38.81 -30.55 13.32
N GLN A 590 38.37 -29.60 12.49
CA GLN A 590 39.03 -29.26 11.23
C GLN A 590 40.44 -28.69 11.49
N THR A 591 40.59 -27.78 12.44
CA THR A 591 41.89 -27.24 12.85
C THR A 591 42.82 -28.35 13.33
N ILE A 592 42.34 -29.24 14.23
CA ILE A 592 43.12 -30.39 14.73
C ILE A 592 43.59 -31.27 13.56
N ALA A 593 42.68 -31.64 12.67
CA ALA A 593 42.99 -32.48 11.51
C ALA A 593 44.02 -31.82 10.57
N LEU A 594 44.04 -30.49 10.48
CA LEU A 594 45.00 -29.76 9.67
C LEU A 594 46.42 -29.85 10.23
N PHE A 595 46.59 -29.72 11.55
CA PHE A 595 47.88 -29.91 12.23
C PHE A 595 48.39 -31.34 12.08
N GLU A 596 47.49 -32.33 12.26
CA GLU A 596 47.81 -33.75 12.05
C GLU A 596 48.25 -34.03 10.60
N ARG A 597 47.55 -33.46 9.61
CA ARG A 597 47.85 -33.62 8.19
C ARG A 597 49.24 -33.11 7.80
N TYR A 598 49.66 -31.97 8.34
CA TYR A 598 50.96 -31.37 8.05
C TYR A 598 52.06 -31.78 9.04
N GLN A 599 51.75 -32.65 10.01
CA GLN A 599 52.68 -33.15 11.02
C GLN A 599 53.42 -32.03 11.77
N VAL A 600 52.73 -30.91 12.01
CA VAL A 600 53.28 -29.78 12.75
C VAL A 600 52.88 -29.94 14.22
N PRO A 601 53.83 -29.85 15.18
CA PRO A 601 53.48 -29.90 16.59
C PRO A 601 52.60 -28.70 16.95
N ILE A 602 51.50 -28.94 17.65
CA ILE A 602 50.55 -27.89 18.08
C ILE A 602 51.23 -26.78 18.90
N SER A 603 52.30 -27.11 19.62
CA SER A 603 53.10 -26.16 20.39
C SER A 603 53.85 -25.13 19.53
N ALA A 604 53.95 -25.33 18.21
CA ALA A 604 54.60 -24.38 17.31
C ALA A 604 53.72 -23.16 16.98
N VAL A 605 52.41 -23.26 17.20
CA VAL A 605 51.44 -22.21 16.84
C VAL A 605 50.52 -21.89 18.01
N ILE A 606 50.42 -20.61 18.35
CA ILE A 606 49.46 -20.08 19.32
C ILE A 606 48.22 -19.59 18.56
N LEU A 607 47.03 -19.96 19.02
CA LEU A 607 45.78 -19.45 18.43
C LEU A 607 45.33 -18.22 19.21
N GLU A 608 45.10 -17.11 18.52
CA GLU A 608 44.63 -15.86 19.12
C GLU A 608 43.12 -15.71 18.90
N VAL A 609 42.41 -15.35 19.98
CA VAL A 609 40.96 -15.14 20.01
C VAL A 609 40.67 -13.82 20.73
N THR A 610 39.66 -13.07 20.32
CA THR A 610 39.37 -11.78 20.97
C THR A 610 38.75 -11.97 22.36
N GLU A 611 38.88 -10.98 23.24
CA GLU A 611 38.26 -10.99 24.58
C GLU A 611 36.76 -11.33 24.53
N GLU A 612 36.01 -10.72 23.61
CA GLU A 612 34.56 -10.95 23.45
C GLU A 612 34.23 -12.41 23.10
N GLN A 613 35.05 -13.05 22.27
CA GLN A 613 34.89 -14.46 21.89
C GLN A 613 35.13 -15.40 23.08
N ALA A 614 36.15 -15.11 23.88
CA ALA A 614 36.56 -15.94 25.02
C ALA A 614 35.61 -15.81 26.23
N LEU A 615 34.92 -14.67 26.38
CA LEU A 615 34.11 -14.38 27.58
C LEU A 615 32.60 -14.36 27.34
N SER A 616 32.16 -14.05 26.12
CA SER A 616 30.74 -13.88 25.76
C SER A 616 30.38 -14.49 24.41
N GLY A 617 31.22 -15.42 23.93
CA GLY A 617 30.94 -16.18 22.71
C GLY A 617 29.67 -17.03 22.82
N SER A 618 29.18 -17.49 21.67
CA SER A 618 28.06 -18.45 21.64
C SER A 618 28.47 -19.77 22.29
N GLU A 619 27.49 -20.62 22.66
CA GLU A 619 27.77 -21.96 23.20
C GLU A 619 28.74 -22.77 22.30
N ASN A 620 28.60 -22.64 20.97
CA ASN A 620 29.50 -23.26 20.01
C ASN A 620 30.93 -22.72 20.10
N THR A 621 31.10 -21.39 20.23
CA THR A 621 32.42 -20.75 20.39
C THR A 621 33.13 -21.29 21.62
N MET A 622 32.43 -21.30 22.76
CA MET A 622 32.99 -21.80 24.02
C MET A 622 33.34 -23.30 23.93
N HIS A 623 32.49 -24.10 23.30
CA HIS A 623 32.76 -25.53 23.06
C HIS A 623 34.00 -25.76 22.20
N ASN A 624 34.15 -24.99 21.11
CA ASN A 624 35.28 -25.12 20.20
C ASN A 624 36.61 -24.70 20.85
N ILE A 625 36.62 -23.61 21.64
CA ILE A 625 37.80 -23.18 22.40
C ILE A 625 38.20 -24.26 23.41
N ALA A 626 37.24 -24.77 24.19
CA ALA A 626 37.49 -25.83 25.18
C ALA A 626 38.03 -27.11 24.52
N LEU A 627 37.54 -27.47 23.32
CA LEU A 627 38.03 -28.64 22.59
C LEU A 627 39.48 -28.47 22.11
N LEU A 628 39.85 -27.28 21.60
CA LEU A 628 41.22 -26.97 21.20
C LEU A 628 42.17 -27.04 22.41
N GLN A 629 41.77 -26.47 23.54
CA GLN A 629 42.55 -26.54 24.78
C GLN A 629 42.70 -27.96 25.32
N ALA A 630 41.63 -28.76 25.29
CA ALA A 630 41.69 -30.16 25.70
C ALA A 630 42.65 -31.00 24.84
N ARG A 631 42.96 -30.53 23.61
CA ARG A 631 43.98 -31.13 22.73
C ARG A 631 45.38 -30.54 22.91
N GLY A 632 45.55 -29.54 23.78
CA GLY A 632 46.85 -28.94 24.10
C GLY A 632 47.24 -27.73 23.25
N PHE A 633 46.30 -27.12 22.52
CA PHE A 633 46.57 -25.86 21.83
C PHE A 633 46.74 -24.72 22.83
N CYS A 634 47.76 -23.89 22.61
CA CYS A 634 47.96 -22.65 23.37
C CYS A 634 47.01 -21.57 22.85
N ILE A 635 46.24 -20.96 23.74
CA ILE A 635 45.27 -19.90 23.41
C ILE A 635 45.74 -18.56 23.99
N ALA A 636 45.85 -17.57 23.12
CA ALA A 636 46.06 -16.17 23.50
C ALA A 636 44.78 -15.38 23.37
N ILE A 637 44.55 -14.45 24.30
CA ILE A 637 43.43 -13.50 24.23
C ILE A 637 43.94 -12.17 23.71
N ASP A 638 43.38 -11.74 22.59
CA ASP A 638 43.70 -10.49 21.92
C ASP A 638 42.75 -9.35 22.33
N ASP A 639 43.21 -8.11 22.12
CA ASP A 639 42.49 -6.85 22.44
C ASP A 639 42.01 -6.72 23.90
N PHE A 640 42.76 -7.28 24.86
CA PHE A 640 42.32 -7.35 26.25
C PHE A 640 42.22 -5.97 26.91
N GLY A 641 41.04 -5.66 27.47
CA GLY A 641 40.75 -4.42 28.21
C GLY A 641 39.93 -3.37 27.43
N THR A 642 39.57 -3.64 26.18
CA THR A 642 38.68 -2.79 25.37
C THR A 642 37.20 -2.92 25.77
N GLY A 643 36.84 -4.02 26.45
CA GLY A 643 35.52 -4.23 27.06
C GLY A 643 35.45 -3.83 28.55
N TYR A 644 34.25 -3.81 29.12
CA TYR A 644 34.06 -3.70 30.58
C TYR A 644 34.59 -5.00 31.26
N ALA A 645 35.90 -5.10 31.43
CA ALA A 645 36.56 -6.22 32.07
C ALA A 645 36.24 -6.23 33.57
N ASN A 646 35.15 -6.91 33.95
CA ASN A 646 34.87 -7.22 35.34
C ASN A 646 35.89 -8.27 35.82
N PHE A 647 36.54 -8.05 36.97
CA PHE A 647 37.46 -9.01 37.62
C PHE A 647 36.88 -10.43 37.76
N GLU A 648 35.56 -10.56 37.82
CA GLU A 648 34.85 -11.83 37.82
C GLU A 648 35.05 -12.64 36.52
N ARG A 649 35.12 -11.97 35.36
CA ARG A 649 35.26 -12.62 34.05
C ARG A 649 36.63 -13.25 33.85
N LEU A 650 37.67 -12.60 34.36
CA LEU A 650 39.03 -13.17 34.42
C LEU A 650 39.08 -14.43 35.27
N LYS A 651 38.13 -14.61 36.22
CA LYS A 651 38.11 -15.78 37.08
C LYS A 651 37.80 -17.06 36.31
N SER A 652 36.97 -16.98 35.27
CA SER A 652 36.55 -18.10 34.43
C SER A 652 37.36 -18.24 33.13
N LEU A 653 38.30 -17.33 32.89
CA LEU A 653 39.07 -17.27 31.66
C LEU A 653 39.99 -18.47 31.54
N GLN A 654 39.83 -19.24 30.46
CA GLN A 654 40.70 -20.34 30.09
C GLN A 654 41.56 -19.86 28.92
N ALA A 655 42.78 -19.41 29.21
CA ALA A 655 43.77 -18.99 28.23
C ALA A 655 45.17 -19.18 28.81
N ASP A 656 46.19 -19.08 27.98
CA ASP A 656 47.60 -19.18 28.36
C ASP A 656 48.28 -17.81 28.30
N ILE A 657 47.83 -16.95 27.38
CA ILE A 657 48.43 -15.64 27.09
C ILE A 657 47.34 -14.55 27.05
N ILE A 658 47.66 -13.36 27.55
CA ILE A 658 46.85 -12.15 27.40
C ILE A 658 47.68 -11.10 26.65
N LYS A 659 47.11 -10.53 25.59
CA LYS A 659 47.67 -9.40 24.84
C LYS A 659 46.93 -8.12 25.25
N ILE A 660 47.65 -7.17 25.83
CA ILE A 660 47.12 -5.87 26.26
C ILE A 660 46.99 -4.97 25.03
N ASP A 661 45.77 -4.48 24.80
CA ASP A 661 45.44 -3.61 23.68
C ASP A 661 46.25 -2.29 23.69
N GLY A 662 46.53 -1.79 22.48
CA GLY A 662 47.29 -0.56 22.27
C GLY A 662 46.71 0.69 22.92
N CYS A 663 45.42 0.73 23.24
CA CYS A 663 44.79 1.89 23.88
C CYS A 663 45.42 2.21 25.26
N PHE A 664 45.87 1.20 26.00
CA PHE A 664 46.57 1.38 27.27
C PHE A 664 48.09 1.55 27.11
N VAL A 665 48.66 1.06 26.00
CA VAL A 665 50.12 1.06 25.82
C VAL A 665 50.62 2.36 25.19
N ARG A 666 49.87 2.96 24.25
CA ARG A 666 50.31 4.16 23.50
C ARG A 666 50.71 5.32 24.40
N HIS A 667 49.97 5.54 25.48
CA HIS A 667 50.17 6.67 26.40
C HIS A 667 50.72 6.26 27.78
N VAL A 668 51.18 5.02 27.94
CA VAL A 668 51.61 4.45 29.24
C VAL A 668 52.71 5.26 29.94
N VAL A 669 53.55 5.97 29.20
CA VAL A 669 54.62 6.82 29.76
C VAL A 669 54.09 8.17 30.24
N SER A 670 53.07 8.72 29.57
CA SER A 670 52.53 10.07 29.84
C SER A 670 51.30 10.07 30.74
N ASN A 671 50.58 8.95 30.82
CA ASN A 671 49.33 8.81 31.55
C ASN A 671 49.49 7.81 32.70
N THR A 672 49.44 8.31 33.93
CA THR A 672 49.57 7.48 35.14
C THR A 672 48.43 6.48 35.30
N PHE A 673 47.24 6.78 34.77
CA PHE A 673 46.12 5.85 34.80
C PHE A 673 46.38 4.63 33.93
N ASP A 674 46.87 4.83 32.70
CA ASP A 674 47.16 3.72 31.78
C ASP A 674 48.24 2.79 32.35
N ALA A 675 49.29 3.37 32.96
CA ALA A 675 50.31 2.59 33.67
C ALA A 675 49.76 1.77 34.84
N LEU A 676 48.82 2.33 35.62
CA LEU A 676 48.14 1.61 36.71
C LEU A 676 47.24 0.49 36.19
N VAL A 677 46.55 0.69 35.07
CA VAL A 677 45.72 -0.34 34.43
C VAL A 677 46.59 -1.50 33.95
N VAL A 678 47.66 -1.21 33.20
CA VAL A 678 48.63 -2.22 32.74
C VAL A 678 49.20 -3.00 33.93
N LYS A 679 49.59 -2.30 35.00
CA LYS A 679 50.11 -2.94 36.22
C LYS A 679 49.10 -3.91 36.84
N SER A 680 47.85 -3.48 36.94
CA SER A 680 46.76 -4.28 37.50
C SER A 680 46.48 -5.53 36.67
N ILE A 681 46.53 -5.42 35.33
CA ILE A 681 46.41 -6.56 34.41
C ILE A 681 47.57 -7.54 34.61
N CYS A 682 48.80 -7.05 34.70
CA CYS A 682 49.98 -7.88 34.90
C CYS A 682 49.93 -8.64 36.24
N ASP A 683 49.58 -7.97 37.34
CA ASP A 683 49.50 -8.59 38.66
C ASP A 683 48.43 -9.69 38.70
N LEU A 684 47.30 -9.48 38.02
CA LEU A 684 46.22 -10.45 37.94
C LEU A 684 46.57 -11.64 37.03
N ALA A 685 47.19 -11.39 35.88
CA ALA A 685 47.68 -12.42 34.97
C ALA A 685 48.70 -13.32 35.68
N LYS A 686 49.63 -12.72 36.42
CA LYS A 686 50.62 -13.43 37.24
C LYS A 686 49.97 -14.31 38.31
N ALA A 687 48.92 -13.83 38.98
CA ALA A 687 48.16 -14.63 39.95
C ALA A 687 47.45 -15.84 39.32
N ARG A 688 47.24 -15.83 38.00
CA ARG A 688 46.66 -16.93 37.20
C ARG A 688 47.67 -17.77 36.44
N GLY A 689 48.95 -17.40 36.47
CA GLY A 689 49.99 -18.07 35.68
C GLY A 689 49.86 -17.81 34.18
N LEU A 690 49.26 -16.69 33.78
CA LEU A 690 49.11 -16.27 32.38
C LEU A 690 50.32 -15.44 31.95
N THR A 691 50.73 -15.61 30.69
CA THR A 691 51.77 -14.77 30.07
C THR A 691 51.17 -13.47 29.54
N VAL A 692 51.86 -12.35 29.72
CA VAL A 692 51.40 -11.02 29.28
C VAL A 692 52.24 -10.49 28.14
N VAL A 693 51.56 -10.09 27.06
CA VAL A 693 52.12 -9.38 25.91
C VAL A 693 51.55 -7.97 25.87
N ALA A 694 52.39 -6.95 25.64
CA ALA A 694 51.91 -5.59 25.38
C ALA A 694 52.05 -5.22 23.90
N GLU A 695 50.97 -4.74 23.30
CA GLU A 695 50.93 -4.34 21.89
C GLU A 695 51.24 -2.85 21.67
N PHE A 696 51.47 -2.45 20.41
CA PHE A 696 51.74 -1.06 20.03
C PHE A 696 52.95 -0.42 20.75
N VAL A 697 53.99 -1.20 21.04
CA VAL A 697 55.25 -0.70 21.60
C VAL A 697 56.12 -0.11 20.49
N GLU A 698 56.28 1.21 20.49
CA GLU A 698 56.98 1.97 19.44
C GLU A 698 58.28 2.61 19.93
N THR A 699 58.43 2.83 21.25
CA THR A 699 59.57 3.55 21.82
C THR A 699 60.31 2.73 22.90
N PRO A 700 61.63 2.90 23.05
CA PRO A 700 62.39 2.27 24.14
C PRO A 700 61.85 2.61 25.53
N ALA A 701 61.34 3.83 25.73
CA ALA A 701 60.75 4.26 26.99
C ALA A 701 59.48 3.46 27.37
N GLN A 702 58.60 3.19 26.39
CA GLN A 702 57.45 2.31 26.60
C GLN A 702 57.92 0.91 26.99
N ARG A 703 58.86 0.33 26.24
CA ARG A 703 59.42 -1.00 26.53
C ARG A 703 59.93 -1.12 27.97
N ASP A 704 60.79 -0.19 28.38
CA ASP A 704 61.46 -0.24 29.68
C ASP A 704 60.44 -0.14 30.82
N LEU A 705 59.42 0.72 30.65
CA LEU A 705 58.32 0.82 31.61
C LEU A 705 57.46 -0.45 31.64
N LEU A 706 57.06 -0.99 30.49
CA LEU A 706 56.21 -2.19 30.42
C LEU A 706 56.88 -3.41 31.08
N PHE A 707 58.17 -3.64 30.82
CA PHE A 707 58.93 -4.70 31.51
C PHE A 707 59.00 -4.45 33.02
N ALA A 708 59.18 -3.21 33.47
CA ALA A 708 59.17 -2.87 34.90
C ALA A 708 57.79 -3.11 35.55
N LEU A 709 56.70 -2.93 34.80
CA LEU A 709 55.34 -3.18 35.29
C LEU A 709 54.99 -4.68 35.39
N GLY A 710 55.73 -5.54 34.68
CA GLY A 710 55.57 -7.00 34.72
C GLY A 710 55.06 -7.63 33.43
N VAL A 711 55.12 -6.91 32.30
CA VAL A 711 54.89 -7.49 30.97
C VAL A 711 56.06 -8.43 30.62
N GLU A 712 55.80 -9.60 30.04
CA GLU A 712 56.88 -10.53 29.65
C GLU A 712 57.32 -10.38 28.19
N TYR A 713 56.39 -10.03 27.30
CA TYR A 713 56.65 -9.88 25.87
C TYR A 713 56.10 -8.55 25.33
N ILE A 714 56.76 -8.01 24.33
CA ILE A 714 56.33 -6.79 23.64
C ILE A 714 56.13 -7.06 22.15
N GLN A 715 55.15 -6.36 21.57
CA GLN A 715 54.86 -6.32 20.15
C GLN A 715 54.64 -4.86 19.71
N GLY A 716 55.14 -4.51 18.54
CA GLY A 716 54.99 -3.17 17.97
C GLY A 716 56.08 -2.87 16.96
N TYR A 717 56.22 -1.61 16.56
CA TYR A 717 57.25 -1.22 15.58
C TYR A 717 58.67 -1.20 16.15
N LEU A 718 58.82 -1.13 17.48
CA LEU A 718 60.12 -1.20 18.13
C LEU A 718 60.79 -2.59 17.96
N PRO A 719 60.15 -3.72 18.29
CA PRO A 719 60.75 -5.05 18.06
C PRO A 719 60.83 -5.41 16.57
N GLY A 720 59.97 -4.83 15.72
CA GLY A 720 60.05 -4.91 14.27
C GLY A 720 58.70 -4.83 13.57
N GLN A 721 58.70 -4.33 12.34
CA GLN A 721 57.48 -4.22 11.52
C GLN A 721 57.07 -5.59 10.93
N PRO A 722 55.82 -5.76 10.50
CA PRO A 722 55.40 -6.96 9.78
C PRO A 722 56.16 -7.15 8.45
N GLU A 723 56.79 -8.29 8.24
CA GLU A 723 57.56 -8.62 7.03
C GLU A 723 57.07 -9.92 6.38
N PRO A 724 57.13 -10.05 5.03
CA PRO A 724 56.69 -11.27 4.34
C PRO A 724 57.35 -12.52 4.93
N LEU A 725 56.55 -13.56 5.21
CA LEU A 725 57.02 -14.76 5.91
C LEU A 725 58.17 -15.46 5.16
N GLU A 726 58.18 -15.38 3.83
CA GLU A 726 59.21 -15.96 2.97
C GLU A 726 60.59 -15.31 3.13
N ARG A 727 60.67 -14.03 3.54
CA ARG A 727 61.97 -13.33 3.72
C ARG A 727 62.69 -13.68 5.01
N ARG A 728 62.06 -14.48 5.89
CA ARG A 728 62.58 -14.86 7.20
C ARG A 728 63.35 -16.19 7.23
N ALA A 729 63.58 -16.80 6.06
CA ALA A 729 64.28 -18.08 5.89
C ALA A 729 65.72 -18.03 6.40
#